data_AF-A0A662WXV5-F1
#
_entry.id   AF-A0A662WXV5-F1
#
_cell.length_a   1.000
_cell.length_b   1.000
_cell.length_c   1.000
_cell.angle_alpha   90.00
_cell.angle_beta   90.00
_cell.angle_gamma   90.00
#
_symmetry.space_group_name_H-M   'P 1'
#
loop_
_entity.id
_entity.type
_entity.pdbx_description
1 polymer ?
#
loop_
_entity_poly.entity_id
_entity_poly.type
_entity_poly.pdbx_seq_one_letter_code
_entity_poly.pdbx_strand_id
1 'polypeptide(L)'
;MESSTGGNAVGETSPRAQQLDGAFQRHHSGIDERIRAGSGSFGAADGDEDEDASMSNDESMSSSSSLEIDEAAVDRDGQQPSTSQRQRNQHRDSRSDSLDDFARQLPYQDVNAPRIPSFSFDGVDSTLGAPALAPQSMWLLTQFAPAMSKTMRSADPSADMEDDEPFDEETERTQAAESSNNGVEGTPQGREGGATRSGNRRVAWASSTAHVELPEGLRLAAARNEVTGIQLRLRSNMPFLLTTDTANWMLAHGHGPRARVAVDTRFVPPHMLQVEVFVVGCVEDENSDLVMETFERGGVSGRAVREHAVYLRLRIDGKLEPGVYELPVRVFTQDAGFRDEELTWSSSFAIRVVDVQLPAPRDWKFRLDLWQHWTALARAHRAKLWSDRHFELIDRYMEPLAQMGQKCLSVVATEMPWAGQQCYMEERNASALFEHGILEVYEDPTHGVPLSINFTSFDRLLELAAHHRLDDEIEIFGLLSVWRDPAAGFNAPAELTTHHLQPPPTASAPDPTPASELRRRSSSSGSALTSPTATSSSGVPNGNGGVNVTAKGLEQSHSSTSPAPSPTAASQSPGLVIDGWRIRCQDHTTQRVRYLRRVSEVEAFVEQFYAHCVALGVADRVRVCADEPRDVAVFHEQLRFMQRLAPTFRIKLAVNHPEFFSPAYAPPQVADYVPLLPLACADLEVTRRLANDARARGGHVS
;
A
#
# COMPACT_ATOMS: atom_id res chain seq x y z
N MET A 1 -45.68 43.88 -15.25
CA MET A 1 -47.04 44.16 -15.76
C MET A 1 -47.32 43.15 -16.86
N GLU A 2 -48.58 42.75 -17.00
CA GLU A 2 -49.20 42.12 -18.19
C GLU A 2 -48.50 40.83 -18.72
N SER A 3 -49.05 39.62 -18.62
CA SER A 3 -50.37 39.14 -19.10
C SER A 3 -50.58 39.43 -20.59
N SER A 4 -51.08 38.56 -21.46
CA SER A 4 -51.51 37.14 -21.39
C SER A 4 -52.28 36.88 -22.69
N THR A 5 -52.34 35.65 -23.20
CA THR A 5 -53.57 35.01 -23.73
C THR A 5 -53.26 33.63 -24.29
N GLY A 6 -54.24 32.73 -24.27
CA GLY A 6 -54.19 31.41 -24.92
C GLY A 6 -55.41 31.19 -25.80
N GLY A 7 -55.52 30.00 -26.40
CA GLY A 7 -56.68 29.58 -27.21
C GLY A 7 -56.99 28.10 -27.03
N ASN A 8 -58.26 27.77 -26.80
CA ASN A 8 -58.74 26.42 -26.48
C ASN A 8 -59.01 25.56 -27.73
N ALA A 9 -58.98 24.22 -27.59
CA ALA A 9 -60.07 23.36 -28.06
C ALA A 9 -60.03 21.92 -27.49
N VAL A 10 -60.99 21.62 -26.59
CA VAL A 10 -61.91 20.45 -26.59
C VAL A 10 -61.40 19.03 -26.93
N GLY A 11 -61.64 18.09 -26.00
CA GLY A 11 -61.65 16.63 -26.25
C GLY A 11 -61.89 15.83 -24.96
N GLU A 12 -63.05 15.18 -24.82
CA GLU A 12 -63.44 14.44 -23.60
C GLU A 12 -63.04 12.96 -23.63
N THR A 13 -62.63 12.39 -22.49
CA THR A 13 -63.30 11.23 -21.84
C THR A 13 -62.60 10.74 -20.55
N SER A 14 -63.38 10.13 -19.66
CA SER A 14 -62.99 9.45 -18.41
C SER A 14 -64.11 8.43 -18.09
N PRO A 15 -63.92 7.30 -17.35
CA PRO A 15 -63.57 7.37 -15.92
C PRO A 15 -62.82 6.18 -15.26
N ARG A 16 -62.35 6.43 -14.02
CA ARG A 16 -62.29 5.53 -12.84
C ARG A 16 -61.72 4.09 -12.94
N ALA A 17 -60.48 3.97 -12.46
CA ALA A 17 -60.08 3.29 -11.21
C ALA A 17 -61.00 2.24 -10.51
N GLN A 18 -60.37 1.15 -10.05
CA GLN A 18 -60.77 0.33 -8.88
C GLN A 18 -59.52 -0.04 -8.05
N GLN A 19 -59.71 -0.28 -6.75
CA GLN A 19 -58.70 -0.80 -5.80
C GLN A 19 -58.96 -2.27 -5.47
N LEU A 20 -57.92 -2.95 -4.94
CA LEU A 20 -57.88 -3.94 -3.84
C LEU A 20 -56.61 -4.81 -4.06
N ASP A 21 -55.56 -4.69 -3.25
CA ASP A 21 -55.34 -5.26 -1.91
C ASP A 21 -54.78 -6.70 -1.92
N GLY A 22 -53.73 -6.92 -1.13
CA GLY A 22 -53.02 -8.21 -1.03
C GLY A 22 -51.61 -8.04 -0.44
N ALA A 23 -51.44 -8.43 0.83
CA ALA A 23 -50.19 -8.26 1.57
C ALA A 23 -49.31 -9.53 1.58
N PHE A 24 -48.01 -9.37 1.81
CA PHE A 24 -47.16 -10.41 2.41
C PHE A 24 -46.06 -9.80 3.32
N GLN A 25 -45.53 -10.60 4.23
CA GLN A 25 -44.89 -10.15 5.46
C GLN A 25 -43.36 -10.04 5.38
N ARG A 26 -42.78 -9.12 6.17
CA ARG A 26 -41.39 -9.23 6.65
C ARG A 26 -41.41 -9.78 8.08
N HIS A 27 -40.52 -10.73 8.39
CA HIS A 27 -40.31 -11.19 9.75
C HIS A 27 -39.15 -10.43 10.42
N HIS A 28 -39.43 -9.84 11.58
CA HIS A 28 -38.42 -9.55 12.60
C HIS A 28 -38.70 -10.44 13.82
N SER A 29 -37.63 -10.89 14.46
CA SER A 29 -37.60 -11.46 15.80
C SER A 29 -36.19 -11.23 16.33
N GLY A 30 -36.06 -10.82 17.59
CA GLY A 30 -34.75 -10.57 18.20
C GLY A 30 -34.81 -10.66 19.72
N ILE A 31 -33.70 -10.25 20.36
CA ILE A 31 -33.51 -10.18 21.82
C ILE A 31 -33.42 -11.56 22.49
N ASP A 32 -32.22 -11.93 22.94
CA ASP A 32 -31.93 -11.90 24.38
C ASP A 32 -30.43 -11.68 24.64
N GLU A 33 -30.07 -11.13 25.81
CA GLU A 33 -28.72 -10.64 26.13
C GLU A 33 -28.33 -11.02 27.58
N ARG A 34 -27.23 -11.79 27.78
CA ARG A 34 -26.77 -12.18 29.13
C ARG A 34 -25.30 -12.64 29.30
N ILE A 35 -24.42 -11.65 29.47
CA ILE A 35 -23.49 -11.49 30.62
C ILE A 35 -22.56 -12.66 31.07
N ARG A 36 -21.24 -12.35 31.09
CA ARG A 36 -20.10 -12.91 31.89
C ARG A 36 -19.39 -14.21 31.47
N ALA A 37 -18.21 -14.01 30.87
CA ALA A 37 -16.87 -14.24 31.44
C ALA A 37 -16.58 -15.49 32.31
N GLY A 38 -15.56 -16.25 31.91
CA GLY A 38 -14.86 -17.24 32.73
C GLY A 38 -13.53 -17.68 32.08
N SER A 39 -12.43 -17.66 32.84
CA SER A 39 -11.10 -18.08 32.39
C SER A 39 -10.86 -19.58 32.55
N GLY A 40 -10.14 -20.21 31.62
CA GLY A 40 -9.72 -21.61 31.77
C GLY A 40 -8.75 -22.10 30.69
N SER A 41 -7.47 -22.23 31.04
CA SER A 41 -6.47 -22.96 30.22
C SER A 41 -6.56 -24.46 30.50
N PHE A 42 -6.47 -25.29 29.46
CA PHE A 42 -5.89 -26.63 29.54
C PHE A 42 -5.35 -27.08 28.16
N GLY A 43 -4.45 -28.08 28.16
CA GLY A 43 -3.63 -28.48 27.00
C GLY A 43 -4.23 -29.58 26.11
N ALA A 44 -3.47 -29.94 25.07
CA ALA A 44 -3.90 -30.73 23.92
C ALA A 44 -3.85 -32.27 24.10
N ALA A 45 -4.65 -32.97 23.28
CA ALA A 45 -4.27 -34.19 22.57
C ALA A 45 -5.22 -34.45 21.37
N ASP A 46 -4.62 -34.59 20.18
CA ASP A 46 -4.98 -35.36 18.97
C ASP A 46 -6.46 -35.53 18.51
N GLY A 47 -6.74 -35.23 17.23
CA GLY A 47 -7.96 -35.67 16.54
C GLY A 47 -8.37 -34.90 15.26
N ASP A 48 -7.70 -35.19 14.14
CA ASP A 48 -8.10 -35.08 12.71
C ASP A 48 -8.86 -33.86 12.12
N GLU A 49 -8.32 -33.38 10.98
CA GLU A 49 -8.98 -32.82 9.77
C GLU A 49 -10.10 -31.75 9.92
N ASP A 50 -9.78 -30.47 9.66
CA ASP A 50 -10.20 -29.82 8.39
C ASP A 50 -9.47 -28.46 8.12
N GLU A 51 -9.73 -27.87 6.96
CA GLU A 51 -9.07 -26.69 6.35
C GLU A 51 -9.05 -25.39 7.21
N ASP A 52 -7.90 -24.71 7.29
CA ASP A 52 -7.83 -23.27 7.65
C ASP A 52 -6.70 -22.53 6.91
N ALA A 53 -6.94 -21.27 6.52
CA ALA A 53 -6.20 -20.54 5.49
C ALA A 53 -5.09 -19.63 6.07
N SER A 54 -4.07 -20.24 6.70
CA SER A 54 -2.91 -19.54 7.24
C SER A 54 -1.85 -19.17 6.18
N MET A 55 -2.16 -18.18 5.33
CA MET A 55 -1.14 -17.43 4.59
C MET A 55 -0.41 -16.45 5.54
N SER A 56 0.84 -16.09 5.24
CA SER A 56 1.63 -15.19 6.08
C SER A 56 1.13 -13.74 6.02
N ASN A 57 1.11 -13.09 7.19
CA ASN A 57 1.07 -11.63 7.27
C ASN A 57 2.47 -11.09 6.92
N ASP A 58 2.74 -10.92 5.62
CA ASP A 58 3.90 -10.16 5.15
C ASP A 58 3.57 -8.66 5.04
N GLU A 59 4.58 -7.82 5.29
CA GLU A 59 4.42 -6.38 5.59
C GLU A 59 3.92 -5.57 4.38
N SER A 60 2.59 -5.46 4.27
CA SER A 60 1.91 -4.69 3.23
C SER A 60 2.16 -3.19 3.39
N MET A 61 3.09 -2.67 2.59
CA MET A 61 3.50 -1.26 2.47
C MET A 61 2.33 -0.29 2.17
N SER A 62 1.53 -0.02 3.20
CA SER A 62 0.30 0.77 3.15
C SER A 62 0.61 2.26 2.98
N SER A 63 0.88 2.64 1.74
CA SER A 63 1.37 3.97 1.33
C SER A 63 0.29 5.06 1.40
N SER A 64 -0.22 5.34 2.60
CA SER A 64 -1.09 6.49 2.92
C SER A 64 -0.31 7.80 2.95
N SER A 65 0.42 8.10 1.87
CA SER A 65 1.21 9.31 1.71
C SER A 65 0.41 10.38 0.95
N SER A 66 -0.32 11.21 1.70
CA SER A 66 -1.01 12.40 1.18
C SER A 66 0.00 13.49 0.78
N LEU A 67 0.70 13.26 -0.33
CA LEU A 67 1.59 14.24 -0.95
C LEU A 67 0.78 15.27 -1.72
N GLU A 68 0.33 16.32 -1.03
CA GLU A 68 -0.11 17.56 -1.68
C GLU A 68 1.10 18.25 -2.33
N ILE A 69 1.02 18.53 -3.64
CA ILE A 69 2.11 19.13 -4.42
C ILE A 69 1.55 20.22 -5.33
N ASP A 70 1.68 21.47 -4.90
CA ASP A 70 1.28 22.66 -5.65
C ASP A 70 2.36 23.10 -6.68
N GLU A 71 1.99 24.04 -7.56
CA GLU A 71 2.77 24.37 -8.76
C GLU A 71 4.01 25.24 -8.49
N ALA A 72 5.20 24.73 -8.84
CA ALA A 72 6.43 25.52 -8.86
C ALA A 72 6.49 26.39 -10.13
N ALA A 73 6.42 27.71 -9.97
CA ALA A 73 6.53 28.66 -11.07
C ALA A 73 7.93 28.62 -11.72
N VAL A 74 7.98 28.50 -13.06
CA VAL A 74 9.23 28.55 -13.83
C VAL A 74 9.49 29.98 -14.29
N ASP A 75 10.48 30.64 -13.70
CA ASP A 75 10.95 31.95 -14.16
C ASP A 75 11.46 31.89 -15.60
N ARG A 76 10.95 32.79 -16.45
CA ARG A 76 11.53 33.12 -17.75
C ARG A 76 11.47 34.63 -18.00
N ASP A 77 12.62 35.20 -18.29
CA ASP A 77 12.82 36.64 -18.43
C ASP A 77 12.08 37.27 -19.61
N GLY A 78 11.47 38.43 -19.32
CA GLY A 78 11.57 39.63 -20.17
C GLY A 78 10.96 39.63 -21.57
N GLN A 79 9.72 40.13 -21.68
CA GLN A 79 9.46 41.40 -22.41
C GLN A 79 8.03 41.95 -22.20
N GLN A 80 7.96 43.26 -21.91
CA GLN A 80 6.76 44.10 -22.04
C GLN A 80 6.78 44.79 -23.43
N PRO A 81 5.64 45.27 -24.01
CA PRO A 81 4.73 46.22 -23.34
C PRO A 81 3.23 46.26 -23.74
N SER A 82 2.52 47.22 -23.14
CA SER A 82 1.30 47.92 -23.62
C SER A 82 -0.09 47.27 -23.50
N THR A 83 -0.70 47.51 -22.34
CA THR A 83 -2.08 48.06 -22.17
C THR A 83 -3.11 47.95 -23.31
N SER A 84 -4.25 47.31 -23.02
CA SER A 84 -5.58 47.88 -23.33
C SER A 84 -6.67 47.32 -22.41
N GLN A 85 -7.74 48.08 -22.17
CA GLN A 85 -8.89 47.68 -21.35
C GLN A 85 -9.98 47.04 -22.22
N ARG A 86 -10.70 46.01 -21.71
CA ARG A 86 -12.15 45.88 -21.90
C ARG A 86 -12.85 44.85 -21.02
N GLN A 87 -13.74 45.38 -20.16
CA GLN A 87 -15.08 44.87 -19.80
C GLN A 87 -15.36 43.36 -19.90
N ARG A 88 -15.47 42.73 -18.71
CA ARG A 88 -16.13 41.43 -18.48
C ARG A 88 -17.63 41.66 -18.27
N ASN A 89 -18.54 40.87 -18.87
CA ASN A 89 -19.93 40.82 -18.39
C ASN A 89 -20.67 39.48 -18.68
N GLN A 90 -20.75 38.66 -17.63
CA GLN A 90 -21.89 37.84 -17.16
C GLN A 90 -22.64 36.80 -18.05
N HIS A 91 -22.95 35.67 -17.37
CA HIS A 91 -24.06 34.72 -17.58
C HIS A 91 -23.96 33.69 -18.72
N ARG A 92 -24.43 32.43 -18.60
CA ARG A 92 -24.96 31.60 -17.46
C ARG A 92 -24.86 30.09 -17.85
N ASP A 93 -25.04 29.08 -16.98
CA ASP A 93 -25.43 29.09 -15.55
C ASP A 93 -24.26 28.69 -14.62
N SER A 94 -24.10 27.56 -13.89
CA SER A 94 -24.96 26.43 -13.48
C SER A 94 -24.45 25.80 -12.14
N ARG A 95 -24.84 24.56 -11.79
CA ARG A 95 -24.65 23.83 -10.49
C ARG A 95 -24.67 22.30 -10.74
N SER A 96 -24.32 21.36 -9.85
CA SER A 96 -23.85 21.33 -8.42
C SER A 96 -23.08 20.01 -8.20
N ASP A 97 -21.97 19.90 -7.46
CA ASP A 97 -21.66 20.07 -6.02
C ASP A 97 -21.91 18.81 -5.15
N SER A 98 -20.86 18.36 -4.42
CA SER A 98 -20.90 17.74 -3.08
C SER A 98 -19.47 17.78 -2.47
N LEU A 99 -19.16 18.19 -1.24
CA LEU A 99 -19.93 18.56 -0.03
C LEU A 99 -20.31 17.42 0.96
N ASP A 100 -19.72 16.22 0.86
CA ASP A 100 -20.04 15.08 1.73
C ASP A 100 -19.20 14.94 3.03
N ASP A 101 -17.93 15.35 3.07
CA ASP A 101 -17.03 15.01 4.21
C ASP A 101 -17.33 15.75 5.52
N PHE A 102 -18.05 16.87 5.49
CA PHE A 102 -18.31 17.70 6.68
C PHE A 102 -19.52 17.23 7.52
N ALA A 103 -20.27 16.22 7.06
CA ALA A 103 -21.59 15.88 7.62
C ALA A 103 -21.62 14.73 8.63
N ARG A 104 -20.48 14.07 8.95
CA ARG A 104 -20.46 12.84 9.76
C ARG A 104 -20.48 13.02 11.28
N GLN A 105 -20.52 14.25 11.80
CA GLN A 105 -20.55 14.52 13.24
C GLN A 105 -21.65 15.52 13.63
N LEU A 106 -22.82 14.99 14.06
CA LEU A 106 -23.58 15.37 15.27
C LEU A 106 -24.99 14.70 15.25
N PRO A 107 -25.60 14.37 16.40
CA PRO A 107 -26.86 13.61 16.46
C PRO A 107 -28.10 14.49 16.26
N TYR A 108 -29.17 13.89 15.70
CA TYR A 108 -30.41 14.57 15.33
C TYR A 108 -31.55 14.30 16.33
N GLN A 109 -32.27 15.34 16.77
CA GLN A 109 -33.62 15.23 17.34
C GLN A 109 -34.50 16.42 16.91
N ASP A 110 -35.74 16.12 16.54
CA ASP A 110 -36.85 17.06 16.29
C ASP A 110 -37.31 17.74 17.62
N VAL A 111 -38.19 18.76 17.70
CA VAL A 111 -39.54 18.87 17.10
C VAL A 111 -40.06 20.33 17.03
N ASN A 112 -40.53 20.72 15.83
CA ASN A 112 -41.54 21.75 15.46
C ASN A 112 -41.52 23.23 15.95
N ALA A 113 -41.88 24.06 14.97
CA ALA A 113 -42.62 25.33 15.02
C ALA A 113 -41.85 26.66 15.27
N PRO A 114 -42.22 27.75 14.55
CA PRO A 114 -41.34 28.92 14.41
C PRO A 114 -41.61 30.04 15.44
N ARG A 115 -40.55 30.75 15.82
CA ARG A 115 -40.62 32.11 16.37
C ARG A 115 -39.50 32.98 15.79
N ILE A 116 -39.88 34.19 15.39
CA ILE A 116 -38.94 35.27 15.06
C ILE A 116 -38.49 35.92 16.37
N PRO A 117 -37.19 36.18 16.56
CA PRO A 117 -36.76 37.34 17.34
C PRO A 117 -35.90 38.31 16.52
N SER A 118 -36.01 39.59 16.86
CA SER A 118 -35.08 40.64 16.47
C SER A 118 -33.71 40.44 17.12
N PHE A 119 -32.64 40.87 16.43
CA PHE A 119 -31.34 41.08 17.08
C PHE A 119 -31.43 42.18 18.14
N SER A 120 -31.03 41.87 19.37
CA SER A 120 -30.59 42.82 20.40
C SER A 120 -29.23 42.36 20.93
N PHE A 121 -28.34 43.31 21.19
CA PHE A 121 -26.95 43.02 21.56
C PHE A 121 -26.80 43.03 23.09
N ASP A 122 -27.06 41.90 23.73
CA ASP A 122 -26.74 41.71 25.15
C ASP A 122 -25.28 41.27 25.29
N GLY A 123 -24.46 42.15 25.87
CA GLY A 123 -23.07 41.86 26.21
C GLY A 123 -23.00 40.94 27.43
N VAL A 124 -23.09 39.62 27.21
CA VAL A 124 -22.93 38.62 28.27
C VAL A 124 -21.45 38.47 28.61
N ASP A 125 -21.03 39.15 29.68
CA ASP A 125 -19.70 38.98 30.28
C ASP A 125 -19.57 37.56 30.86
N SER A 126 -18.74 36.72 30.24
CA SER A 126 -18.69 35.28 30.51
C SER A 126 -17.80 34.90 31.70
N THR A 127 -17.70 35.76 32.71
CA THR A 127 -17.01 35.47 33.99
C THR A 127 -17.92 34.74 34.98
N LEU A 128 -18.33 33.51 34.67
CA LEU A 128 -19.01 32.56 35.58
C LEU A 128 -19.11 31.18 34.89
N GLY A 129 -18.52 30.10 35.38
CA GLY A 129 -17.56 29.97 36.48
C GLY A 129 -17.03 28.54 36.60
N ALA A 130 -15.86 28.27 36.02
CA ALA A 130 -15.08 27.08 36.36
C ALA A 130 -14.41 27.26 37.74
N PRO A 131 -14.08 26.18 38.47
CA PRO A 131 -13.15 26.29 39.59
C PRO A 131 -11.83 26.85 39.07
N ALA A 132 -11.28 27.86 39.76
CA ALA A 132 -10.03 28.49 39.38
C ALA A 132 -8.84 27.54 39.68
N LEU A 133 -8.61 26.59 38.76
CA LEU A 133 -7.26 26.13 38.48
C LEU A 133 -6.41 27.38 38.27
N ALA A 134 -5.30 27.49 39.01
CA ALA A 134 -4.31 28.53 38.73
C ALA A 134 -3.90 28.39 37.25
N PRO A 135 -3.69 29.50 36.51
CA PRO A 135 -3.26 29.44 35.12
C PRO A 135 -1.95 28.64 35.08
N GLN A 136 -2.01 27.43 34.55
CA GLN A 136 -0.85 26.55 34.50
C GLN A 136 0.18 27.20 33.58
N SER A 137 1.32 27.58 34.14
CA SER A 137 2.45 28.11 33.39
C SER A 137 2.78 27.16 32.24
N MET A 138 2.55 27.61 31.01
CA MET A 138 2.87 26.81 29.84
C MET A 138 4.39 26.75 29.69
N TRP A 139 4.90 25.59 29.35
CA TRP A 139 6.33 25.39 29.15
C TRP A 139 6.64 24.68 27.83
N LEU A 140 7.87 24.85 27.35
CA LEU A 140 8.45 24.09 26.27
C LEU A 140 9.57 23.19 26.82
N LEU A 141 9.59 21.94 26.36
CA LEU A 141 10.69 20.99 26.55
C LEU A 141 11.15 20.51 25.17
N THR A 142 12.46 20.53 24.92
CA THR A 142 13.06 20.06 23.67
C THR A 142 13.93 18.82 23.90
N GLN A 143 13.99 17.94 22.90
CA GLN A 143 14.93 16.81 22.84
C GLN A 143 15.52 16.73 21.43
N PHE A 144 16.85 16.69 21.30
CA PHE A 144 17.54 16.82 20.01
C PHE A 144 18.51 15.65 19.80
N ALA A 145 18.35 14.90 18.70
CA ALA A 145 19.08 13.65 18.48
C ALA A 145 19.33 13.34 16.99
N PRO A 146 20.37 12.56 16.63
CA PRO A 146 20.56 12.07 15.26
C PRO A 146 19.35 11.24 14.79
N ALA A 147 19.05 11.29 13.50
CA ALA A 147 17.93 10.55 12.90
C ALA A 147 17.95 9.02 13.12
N MET A 148 19.10 8.42 13.46
CA MET A 148 19.23 6.98 13.74
C MET A 148 19.15 6.61 15.23
N SER A 149 18.80 7.55 16.12
CA SER A 149 18.61 7.28 17.55
C SER A 149 17.24 6.64 17.81
N LYS A 150 17.20 5.32 18.05
CA LYS A 150 15.96 4.54 18.35
C LYS A 150 15.36 4.83 19.75
N THR A 151 15.43 6.08 20.20
CA THR A 151 15.09 6.55 21.55
C THR A 151 13.70 7.18 21.67
N MET A 152 12.96 7.31 20.57
CA MET A 152 11.57 7.78 20.56
C MET A 152 10.66 6.60 20.17
N ARG A 153 9.59 6.40 20.94
CA ARG A 153 8.55 5.38 20.73
C ARG A 153 7.22 5.99 21.16
N SER A 154 6.21 5.87 20.28
CA SER A 154 4.91 6.54 20.28
C SER A 154 4.93 8.06 20.48
N ALA A 155 3.85 8.69 20.02
CA ALA A 155 3.51 10.09 20.21
C ALA A 155 2.13 10.17 20.88
N ASP A 156 2.00 9.49 22.02
CA ASP A 156 0.76 9.47 22.80
C ASP A 156 0.37 10.90 23.21
N PRO A 157 -0.77 11.44 22.73
CA PRO A 157 -1.23 12.79 23.04
C PRO A 157 -1.91 12.87 24.43
N SER A 158 -2.18 11.71 25.03
CA SER A 158 -2.93 11.52 26.28
C SER A 158 -2.07 11.07 27.46
N ALA A 159 -0.86 10.56 27.20
CA ALA A 159 0.12 10.20 28.22
C ALA A 159 0.25 11.29 29.29
N ASP A 160 0.09 10.88 30.55
CA ASP A 160 0.52 11.69 31.69
C ASP A 160 2.00 12.02 31.49
N MET A 161 2.35 13.31 31.55
CA MET A 161 3.73 13.73 31.32
C MET A 161 4.54 13.29 32.55
N GLU A 162 5.62 12.52 32.36
CA GLU A 162 6.43 12.01 33.49
C GLU A 162 6.95 13.13 34.44
N ASP A 163 7.06 14.36 33.93
CA ASP A 163 7.33 15.58 34.68
C ASP A 163 6.09 16.50 34.80
N ASP A 164 4.92 15.97 35.19
CA ASP A 164 3.68 16.73 35.51
C ASP A 164 3.77 17.53 36.84
N GLU A 165 4.95 17.57 37.48
CA GLU A 165 5.24 18.50 38.58
C GLU A 165 5.00 19.95 38.13
N PRO A 166 4.37 20.80 38.96
CA PRO A 166 4.09 22.20 38.60
C PRO A 166 5.36 22.92 38.13
N PHE A 167 5.32 23.46 36.91
CA PHE A 167 6.40 24.29 36.38
C PHE A 167 6.40 25.65 37.10
N ASP A 168 7.27 25.77 38.09
CA ASP A 168 7.65 27.05 38.70
C ASP A 168 8.92 27.59 38.04
N GLU A 169 8.79 28.80 37.51
CA GLU A 169 9.87 29.49 36.81
C GLU A 169 11.00 29.89 37.78
N GLU A 170 10.71 30.17 39.06
CA GLU A 170 11.75 30.51 40.05
C GLU A 170 12.58 29.27 40.45
N THR A 171 11.92 28.13 40.67
CA THR A 171 12.57 26.84 40.91
C THR A 171 13.42 26.38 39.73
N GLU A 172 12.91 26.43 38.50
CA GLU A 172 13.66 26.00 37.30
C GLU A 172 14.84 26.95 36.99
N ARG A 173 14.69 28.28 37.18
CA ARG A 173 15.81 29.24 37.13
C ARG A 173 16.87 28.93 38.18
N THR A 174 16.46 28.55 39.40
CA THR A 174 17.38 28.22 40.49
C THR A 174 18.17 26.94 40.18
N GLN A 175 17.49 25.88 39.73
CA GLN A 175 18.16 24.64 39.28
C GLN A 175 19.11 24.90 38.10
N ALA A 176 18.77 25.81 37.18
CA ALA A 176 19.65 26.22 36.09
C ALA A 176 20.93 26.94 36.55
N ALA A 177 20.84 27.76 37.61
CA ALA A 177 21.98 28.46 38.22
C ALA A 177 22.88 27.54 39.08
N GLU A 178 22.31 26.54 39.77
CA GLU A 178 23.09 25.58 40.55
C GLU A 178 23.85 24.59 39.64
N SER A 179 23.17 24.06 38.62
CA SER A 179 23.76 23.10 37.68
C SER A 179 24.83 23.70 36.77
N SER A 180 24.84 25.02 36.54
CA SER A 180 25.93 25.71 35.83
C SER A 180 27.14 26.03 36.73
N ASN A 181 26.97 26.11 38.05
CA ASN A 181 28.08 26.32 39.00
C ASN A 181 28.87 25.03 39.32
N ASN A 182 28.25 23.85 39.23
CA ASN A 182 28.89 22.56 39.56
C ASN A 182 29.97 22.09 38.54
N GLY A 183 30.39 22.93 37.60
CA GLY A 183 31.47 22.66 36.65
C GLY A 183 32.90 22.80 37.21
N VAL A 184 33.06 23.19 38.49
CA VAL A 184 34.38 23.52 39.08
C VAL A 184 34.58 22.81 40.43
N GLU A 185 35.62 21.98 40.51
CA GLU A 185 36.24 21.36 41.70
C GLU A 185 35.36 20.51 42.65
N GLY A 186 35.41 19.18 42.49
CA GLY A 186 34.95 18.24 43.52
C GLY A 186 35.18 16.75 43.17
N THR A 187 36.01 16.04 43.94
CA THR A 187 36.20 14.58 43.79
C THR A 187 34.94 13.79 44.16
N PRO A 188 34.52 12.78 43.36
CA PRO A 188 33.30 12.03 43.63
C PRO A 188 33.48 10.99 44.75
N GLN A 189 32.56 11.00 45.72
CA GLN A 189 32.27 9.84 46.57
C GLN A 189 30.76 9.58 46.67
N GLY A 190 30.36 8.40 46.19
CA GLY A 190 29.22 7.65 46.73
C GLY A 190 27.81 8.24 46.58
N ARG A 191 27.25 8.19 45.37
CA ARG A 191 25.80 7.95 45.17
C ARG A 191 25.53 7.42 43.75
N GLU A 192 25.26 6.12 43.65
CA GLU A 192 24.68 5.51 42.47
C GLU A 192 23.18 5.87 42.38
N GLY A 193 22.63 6.03 41.17
CA GLY A 193 21.21 6.35 40.95
C GLY A 193 20.92 7.64 40.19
N GLY A 194 21.93 8.42 39.78
CA GLY A 194 21.75 9.59 38.93
C GLY A 194 21.78 9.26 37.44
N ALA A 195 20.62 9.15 36.79
CA ALA A 195 20.54 9.20 35.33
C ALA A 195 20.94 10.60 34.82
N THR A 196 21.55 10.70 33.64
CA THR A 196 22.15 11.94 33.11
C THR A 196 21.08 12.95 32.65
N ARG A 197 20.47 13.67 33.60
CA ARG A 197 19.42 14.69 33.40
C ARG A 197 19.95 16.02 32.78
N SER A 198 20.85 15.91 31.80
CA SER A 198 21.66 17.03 31.27
C SER A 198 21.11 17.69 30.00
N GLY A 199 20.23 17.03 29.24
CA GLY A 199 19.75 17.52 27.94
C GLY A 199 18.34 18.12 27.93
N ASN A 200 17.51 17.80 28.93
CA ASN A 200 16.07 18.05 28.91
C ASN A 200 15.72 19.07 30.01
N ARG A 201 15.41 20.32 29.64
CA ARG A 201 14.95 21.37 30.57
C ARG A 201 13.64 21.99 30.10
N ARG A 202 12.72 22.23 31.03
CA ARG A 202 11.48 22.96 30.77
C ARG A 202 11.79 24.46 30.77
N VAL A 203 11.18 25.22 29.86
CA VAL A 203 11.38 26.67 29.71
C VAL A 203 10.02 27.34 29.65
N ALA A 204 9.85 28.52 30.26
CA ALA A 204 8.58 29.24 30.24
C ALA A 204 8.21 29.65 28.80
N TRP A 205 6.97 29.37 28.41
CA TRP A 205 6.43 29.72 27.10
C TRP A 205 6.30 31.24 26.95
N ALA A 206 6.59 31.76 25.75
CA ALA A 206 6.46 33.17 25.37
C ALA A 206 7.04 34.19 26.39
N SER A 207 8.10 33.81 27.13
CA SER A 207 8.74 34.66 28.13
C SER A 207 10.00 35.33 27.57
N SER A 208 9.98 36.66 27.45
CA SER A 208 11.17 37.49 27.18
C SER A 208 12.25 37.43 28.27
N THR A 209 12.02 36.67 29.35
CA THR A 209 12.97 36.51 30.46
C THR A 209 13.38 35.06 30.73
N ALA A 210 12.92 34.09 29.92
CA ALA A 210 13.33 32.69 30.00
C ALA A 210 13.74 32.14 28.63
N HIS A 211 15.01 31.75 28.55
CA HIS A 211 15.64 31.15 27.38
C HIS A 211 16.59 30.05 27.86
N VAL A 212 16.62 28.92 27.17
CA VAL A 212 17.66 27.89 27.37
C VAL A 212 18.49 27.73 26.10
N GLU A 213 19.78 27.97 26.23
CA GLU A 213 20.77 27.55 25.26
C GLU A 213 21.36 26.19 25.67
N LEU A 214 21.45 25.26 24.71
CA LEU A 214 22.25 24.04 24.83
C LEU A 214 23.54 24.22 24.00
N PRO A 215 24.65 24.69 24.61
CA PRO A 215 25.89 24.98 23.88
C PRO A 215 26.65 23.71 23.46
N GLU A 216 26.37 22.57 24.09
CA GLU A 216 26.81 21.26 23.58
C GLU A 216 25.89 20.79 22.44
N GLY A 217 26.00 21.51 21.30
CA GLY A 217 25.27 21.20 20.08
C GLY A 217 25.61 19.84 19.49
N LEU A 218 24.66 19.27 18.74
CA LEU A 218 24.78 17.91 18.20
C LEU A 218 25.93 17.80 17.18
N ARG A 219 26.69 16.71 17.20
CA ARG A 219 27.78 16.47 16.24
C ARG A 219 27.49 15.25 15.38
N LEU A 220 27.54 15.44 14.07
CA LEU A 220 27.43 14.38 13.07
C LEU A 220 28.73 14.27 12.28
N ALA A 221 29.08 13.08 11.82
CA ALA A 221 30.08 12.87 10.79
C ALA A 221 29.36 12.37 9.53
N ALA A 222 29.69 12.96 8.38
CA ALA A 222 29.07 12.63 7.10
C ALA A 222 30.08 12.80 5.95
N ALA A 223 29.92 12.03 4.89
CA ALA A 223 30.70 12.12 3.67
C ALA A 223 30.20 13.24 2.73
N ARG A 224 31.03 13.61 1.76
CA ARG A 224 30.62 14.45 0.62
C ARG A 224 29.68 13.63 -0.26
N ASN A 225 28.64 14.26 -0.84
CA ASN A 225 27.56 13.56 -1.56
C ASN A 225 26.73 12.58 -0.68
N GLU A 226 26.60 12.87 0.62
CA GLU A 226 25.72 12.14 1.55
C GLU A 226 24.40 12.91 1.79
N VAL A 227 23.34 12.16 2.07
CA VAL A 227 22.09 12.68 2.65
C VAL A 227 21.92 12.09 4.05
N THR A 228 21.85 12.95 5.05
CA THR A 228 21.78 12.58 6.47
C THR A 228 20.75 13.45 7.20
N GLY A 229 20.57 13.31 8.52
CA GLY A 229 19.57 14.12 9.21
C GLY A 229 19.53 14.05 10.74
N ILE A 230 18.69 14.92 11.30
CA ILE A 230 18.53 15.17 12.75
C ILE A 230 17.04 15.29 13.06
N GLN A 231 16.63 14.84 14.25
CA GLN A 231 15.27 15.02 14.76
C GLN A 231 15.27 15.91 16.02
N LEU A 232 14.37 16.90 16.03
CA LEU A 232 14.06 17.75 17.18
C LEU A 232 12.63 17.45 17.62
N ARG A 233 12.46 16.90 18.83
CA ARG A 233 11.15 16.70 19.47
C ARG A 233 10.84 17.90 20.37
N LEU A 234 9.60 18.35 20.34
CA LEU A 234 9.09 19.48 21.13
C LEU A 234 7.89 18.98 21.94
N ARG A 235 7.89 19.20 23.26
CA ARG A 235 6.80 18.81 24.18
C ARG A 235 6.35 19.99 25.04
N SER A 236 5.08 20.00 25.45
CA SER A 236 4.49 20.98 26.36
C SER A 236 3.39 20.34 27.20
N ASN A 237 3.08 20.92 28.35
CA ASN A 237 1.88 20.61 29.14
C ASN A 237 0.57 20.99 28.43
N MET A 238 0.61 21.89 27.44
CA MET A 238 -0.55 22.40 26.70
C MET A 238 -0.44 22.10 25.19
N PRO A 239 -1.55 21.87 24.47
CA PRO A 239 -1.50 21.71 23.02
C PRO A 239 -1.08 23.00 22.29
N PHE A 240 -0.11 22.89 21.38
CA PHE A 240 0.39 24.01 20.56
C PHE A 240 0.48 23.65 19.09
N LEU A 241 0.48 24.67 18.22
CA LEU A 241 0.75 24.52 16.78
C LEU A 241 2.27 24.63 16.52
N LEU A 242 2.82 23.73 15.72
CA LEU A 242 4.21 23.77 15.27
C LEU A 242 4.30 24.39 13.87
N THR A 243 5.27 25.28 13.66
CA THR A 243 5.62 25.85 12.34
C THR A 243 7.12 25.83 12.08
N THR A 244 7.50 25.94 10.79
CA THR A 244 8.90 26.02 10.34
C THR A 244 9.18 27.21 9.41
N ASP A 245 8.13 27.84 8.88
CA ASP A 245 8.18 29.11 8.15
C ASP A 245 7.76 30.30 9.04
N THR A 246 7.79 31.52 8.49
CA THR A 246 7.40 32.76 9.19
C THR A 246 5.97 33.23 8.85
N ALA A 247 5.10 32.37 8.33
CA ALA A 247 3.71 32.70 8.10
C ALA A 247 2.89 32.60 9.39
N ASN A 248 1.88 33.46 9.51
CA ASN A 248 1.02 33.58 10.69
C ASN A 248 -0.05 32.47 10.72
N TRP A 249 0.37 31.20 10.71
CA TRP A 249 -0.52 30.03 10.69
C TRP A 249 -1.42 29.97 11.93
N MET A 250 -2.68 29.59 11.74
CA MET A 250 -3.75 29.67 12.73
C MET A 250 -4.44 28.32 12.90
N LEU A 251 -5.03 28.07 14.06
CA LEU A 251 -5.89 26.90 14.26
C LEU A 251 -7.26 27.15 13.61
N ALA A 252 -7.96 26.08 13.24
CA ALA A 252 -9.34 26.16 12.74
C ALA A 252 -10.30 26.85 13.76
N HIS A 253 -9.97 26.77 15.05
CA HIS A 253 -10.69 27.42 16.16
C HIS A 253 -10.16 28.84 16.50
N GLY A 254 -9.22 29.39 15.72
CA GLY A 254 -8.67 30.74 15.90
C GLY A 254 -7.24 30.77 16.43
N HIS A 255 -6.97 31.67 17.38
CA HIS A 255 -5.65 31.80 17.98
C HIS A 255 -5.38 30.67 18.99
N GLY A 256 -4.13 30.21 19.05
CA GLY A 256 -3.59 29.33 20.08
C GLY A 256 -2.09 29.58 20.27
N PRO A 257 -1.45 28.90 21.23
CA PRO A 257 0.01 28.97 21.40
C PRO A 257 0.71 28.34 20.20
N ARG A 258 1.86 28.90 19.79
CA ARG A 258 2.63 28.45 18.63
C ARG A 258 4.11 28.33 18.93
N ALA A 259 4.77 27.31 18.38
CA ALA A 259 6.21 27.15 18.39
C ALA A 259 6.75 27.12 16.95
N ARG A 260 7.76 27.94 16.66
CA ARG A 260 8.39 28.04 15.34
C ARG A 260 9.85 27.57 15.40
N VAL A 261 10.17 26.50 14.66
CA VAL A 261 11.55 25.99 14.53
C VAL A 261 12.23 26.67 13.35
N ALA A 262 13.45 27.19 13.56
CA ALA A 262 14.24 27.83 12.52
C ALA A 262 15.70 27.38 12.53
N VAL A 263 16.27 27.12 11.35
CA VAL A 263 17.68 26.78 11.14
C VAL A 263 18.39 27.92 10.40
N ASP A 264 19.55 28.34 10.88
CA ASP A 264 20.28 29.49 10.37
C ASP A 264 21.35 29.05 9.34
N THR A 265 20.94 28.86 8.09
CA THR A 265 21.77 28.30 7.00
C THR A 265 22.74 29.29 6.36
N ARG A 266 22.74 30.56 6.77
CA ARG A 266 23.46 31.66 6.10
C ARG A 266 25.00 31.53 6.08
N PHE A 267 25.55 30.59 6.84
CA PHE A 267 27.00 30.37 6.97
C PHE A 267 27.60 29.44 5.90
N VAL A 268 26.76 28.75 5.12
CA VAL A 268 27.20 27.84 4.05
C VAL A 268 26.39 28.13 2.77
N PRO A 269 26.97 28.11 1.56
CA PRO A 269 26.20 28.29 0.34
C PRO A 269 25.08 27.23 0.22
N PRO A 270 23.80 27.60 0.02
CA PRO A 270 22.69 26.63 0.02
C PRO A 270 22.76 25.53 -1.05
N HIS A 271 23.58 25.72 -2.09
CA HIS A 271 23.85 24.72 -3.13
C HIS A 271 25.00 23.76 -2.79
N MET A 272 25.74 23.99 -1.70
CA MET A 272 26.78 23.10 -1.18
C MET A 272 26.30 22.32 0.06
N LEU A 273 25.43 22.93 0.86
CA LEU A 273 24.75 22.30 2.00
C LEU A 273 23.29 22.76 2.04
N GLN A 274 22.38 21.88 1.62
CA GLN A 274 20.95 22.15 1.69
C GLN A 274 20.39 21.56 2.99
N VAL A 275 19.62 22.37 3.72
CA VAL A 275 18.79 21.91 4.85
C VAL A 275 17.33 21.98 4.42
N GLU A 276 16.67 20.82 4.35
CA GLU A 276 15.20 20.74 4.26
C GLU A 276 14.63 20.52 5.67
N VAL A 277 13.56 21.24 6.02
CA VAL A 277 12.89 21.16 7.32
C VAL A 277 11.49 20.57 7.11
N PHE A 278 11.14 19.53 7.87
CA PHE A 278 9.84 18.86 7.80
C PHE A 278 9.19 18.86 9.17
N VAL A 279 7.89 19.10 9.24
CA VAL A 279 7.09 18.68 10.39
C VAL A 279 6.90 17.17 10.28
N VAL A 280 7.03 16.44 11.39
CA VAL A 280 6.78 15.00 11.39
C VAL A 280 5.32 14.75 11.78
N GLY A 281 4.53 14.27 10.80
CA GLY A 281 3.14 13.88 10.99
C GLY A 281 3.01 12.49 11.59
N CYS A 282 1.84 12.20 12.16
CA CYS A 282 1.56 10.91 12.80
C CYS A 282 0.53 10.08 12.00
N VAL A 283 0.73 8.77 12.00
CA VAL A 283 -0.22 7.75 11.53
C VAL A 283 -0.71 6.96 12.75
N GLU A 284 -1.90 6.37 12.67
CA GLU A 284 -2.45 5.46 13.68
C GLU A 284 -2.05 4.02 13.34
N ASP A 285 -1.51 3.27 14.30
CA ASP A 285 -1.07 1.87 14.13
C ASP A 285 -2.18 0.84 14.45
N GLU A 286 -1.87 -0.46 14.36
CA GLU A 286 -2.84 -1.53 14.63
C GLU A 286 -3.31 -1.62 16.10
N ASN A 287 -2.67 -0.89 17.01
CA ASN A 287 -3.00 -0.78 18.43
C ASN A 287 -3.82 0.49 18.74
N SER A 288 -4.11 1.31 17.72
CA SER A 288 -4.59 2.70 17.82
C SER A 288 -3.62 3.67 18.49
N ASP A 289 -2.33 3.34 18.56
CA ASP A 289 -1.27 4.25 19.00
C ASP A 289 -0.87 5.20 17.85
N LEU A 290 -0.52 6.45 18.20
CA LEU A 290 -0.06 7.44 17.23
C LEU A 290 1.47 7.37 17.06
N VAL A 291 1.92 7.06 15.85
CA VAL A 291 3.34 6.88 15.49
C VAL A 291 3.79 8.01 14.55
N MET A 292 4.91 8.67 14.89
CA MET A 292 5.55 9.71 14.07
C MET A 292 6.25 9.09 12.86
N GLU A 293 5.68 9.26 11.66
CA GLU A 293 6.09 8.50 10.45
C GLU A 293 6.24 9.39 9.20
N THR A 294 5.34 10.37 8.98
CA THR A 294 5.30 11.11 7.71
C THR A 294 6.09 12.43 7.77
N PHE A 295 6.72 12.81 6.65
CA PHE A 295 7.41 14.10 6.52
C PHE A 295 6.54 15.14 5.81
N GLU A 296 5.83 15.96 6.58
CA GLU A 296 4.96 17.02 6.10
C GLU A 296 5.78 18.20 5.54
N ARG A 297 5.55 18.55 4.26
CA ARG A 297 6.21 19.67 3.57
C ARG A 297 5.48 21.02 3.70
N GLY A 298 4.28 21.04 4.28
CA GLY A 298 3.44 22.25 4.39
C GLY A 298 3.97 23.33 5.34
N GLY A 299 5.05 23.07 6.10
CA GLY A 299 5.66 24.04 7.00
C GLY A 299 4.92 24.28 8.33
N VAL A 300 3.78 23.60 8.52
CA VAL A 300 2.91 23.71 9.70
C VAL A 300 2.29 22.34 10.02
N SER A 301 2.17 22.01 11.30
CA SER A 301 1.48 20.80 11.78
C SER A 301 -0.03 20.87 11.56
N GLY A 302 -0.65 19.81 11.02
CA GLY A 302 -2.10 19.79 10.75
C GLY A 302 -3.05 19.97 11.96
N ARG A 303 -2.56 19.84 13.20
CA ARG A 303 -3.34 20.07 14.44
C ARG A 303 -2.46 20.57 15.59
N ALA A 304 -3.07 21.25 16.57
CA ALA A 304 -2.40 21.49 17.85
C ALA A 304 -2.41 20.23 18.72
N VAL A 305 -1.24 19.85 19.23
CA VAL A 305 -1.02 18.71 20.15
C VAL A 305 0.06 19.07 21.16
N ARG A 306 0.16 18.31 22.26
CA ARG A 306 1.16 18.50 23.33
C ARG A 306 2.59 18.16 22.90
N GLU A 307 2.74 17.39 21.83
CA GLU A 307 4.01 16.86 21.36
C GLU A 307 4.09 16.85 19.84
N HIS A 308 5.24 17.28 19.31
CA HIS A 308 5.56 17.25 17.89
C HIS A 308 7.02 16.85 17.67
N ALA A 309 7.40 16.51 16.44
CA ALA A 309 8.79 16.49 16.01
C ALA A 309 9.00 17.27 14.70
N VAL A 310 10.23 17.72 14.50
CA VAL A 310 10.76 18.29 13.27
C VAL A 310 11.94 17.44 12.80
N TYR A 311 11.93 17.05 11.53
CA TYR A 311 13.07 16.41 10.88
C TYR A 311 13.86 17.43 10.06
N LEU A 312 15.18 17.45 10.25
CA LEU A 312 16.13 18.25 9.49
C LEU A 312 16.90 17.32 8.54
N ARG A 313 16.58 17.35 7.24
CA ARG A 313 17.35 16.61 6.22
C ARG A 313 18.48 17.46 5.69
N LEU A 314 19.67 16.90 5.68
CA LEU A 314 20.93 17.55 5.33
C LEU A 314 21.47 16.90 4.07
N ARG A 315 21.55 17.64 2.97
CA ARG A 315 22.13 17.19 1.70
C ARG A 315 23.46 17.89 1.47
N ILE A 316 24.53 17.10 1.33
CA ILE A 316 25.92 17.58 1.26
C ILE A 316 26.42 17.42 -0.18
N ASP A 317 26.75 18.51 -0.88
CA ASP A 317 27.28 18.41 -2.27
C ASP A 317 28.65 17.69 -2.28
N GLY A 318 28.96 17.00 -3.38
CA GLY A 318 30.25 16.33 -3.57
C GLY A 318 31.47 17.26 -3.50
N LYS A 319 31.28 18.57 -3.72
CA LYS A 319 32.30 19.63 -3.75
C LYS A 319 32.37 20.46 -2.46
N LEU A 320 31.54 20.20 -1.45
CA LEU A 320 31.70 20.87 -0.15
C LEU A 320 33.00 20.37 0.48
N GLU A 321 33.92 21.29 0.80
CA GLU A 321 35.25 20.93 1.32
C GLU A 321 35.17 20.17 2.66
N PRO A 322 36.10 19.23 2.94
CA PRO A 322 36.18 18.57 4.24
C PRO A 322 36.41 19.58 5.38
N GLY A 323 35.59 19.53 6.43
CA GLY A 323 35.55 20.58 7.45
C GLY A 323 34.52 20.32 8.55
N VAL A 324 34.28 21.34 9.37
CA VAL A 324 33.21 21.36 10.38
C VAL A 324 32.32 22.56 10.10
N TYR A 325 31.05 22.29 9.82
CA TYR A 325 30.04 23.29 9.48
C TYR A 325 28.99 23.35 10.59
N GLU A 326 28.96 24.46 11.32
CA GLU A 326 28.06 24.64 12.46
C GLU A 326 26.84 25.48 12.05
N LEU A 327 25.65 24.95 12.35
CA LEU A 327 24.36 25.51 11.96
C LEU A 327 23.50 25.75 13.21
N PRO A 328 23.24 27.01 13.58
CA PRO A 328 22.34 27.34 14.70
C PRO A 328 20.89 26.88 14.45
N VAL A 329 20.26 26.33 15.48
CA VAL A 329 18.83 25.99 15.52
C VAL A 329 18.17 26.75 16.66
N ARG A 330 16.99 27.28 16.41
CA ARG A 330 16.22 28.09 17.37
C ARG A 330 14.77 27.63 17.39
N VAL A 331 14.18 27.55 18.58
CA VAL A 331 12.73 27.47 18.75
C VAL A 331 12.26 28.78 19.37
N PHE A 332 11.41 29.46 18.62
CA PHE A 332 10.66 30.61 19.12
C PHE A 332 9.29 30.12 19.61
N THR A 333 8.75 30.70 20.69
CA THR A 333 7.37 30.45 21.10
C THR A 333 6.57 31.74 21.20
N GLN A 334 5.26 31.61 21.06
CA GLN A 334 4.35 32.73 20.92
C GLN A 334 3.03 32.43 21.64
N ASP A 335 2.53 33.44 22.34
CA ASP A 335 1.23 33.42 22.98
C ASP A 335 0.07 33.53 21.96
N ALA A 336 -1.11 33.08 22.38
CA ALA A 336 -2.33 33.22 21.58
C ALA A 336 -2.67 34.69 21.32
N GLY A 337 -2.79 35.06 20.04
CA GLY A 337 -3.17 36.39 19.58
C GLY A 337 -2.27 36.90 18.46
N PHE A 338 -2.13 38.22 18.39
CA PHE A 338 -1.08 38.91 17.62
C PHE A 338 -0.03 39.42 18.62
N ARG A 339 0.77 38.50 19.16
CA ARG A 339 1.90 38.78 20.05
C ARG A 339 3.22 38.67 19.29
N ASP A 340 4.28 39.25 19.82
CA ASP A 340 5.63 39.01 19.32
C ASP A 340 6.08 37.58 19.68
N GLU A 341 7.07 37.05 18.95
CA GLU A 341 7.66 35.73 19.21
C GLU A 341 8.90 35.87 20.10
N GLU A 342 9.00 35.05 21.15
CA GLU A 342 10.13 35.04 22.08
C GLU A 342 11.08 33.86 21.82
N LEU A 343 12.39 34.06 21.99
CA LEU A 343 13.40 33.01 21.79
C LEU A 343 13.49 32.09 23.02
N THR A 344 12.72 31.00 23.00
CA THR A 344 12.61 30.09 24.15
C THR A 344 13.75 29.07 24.21
N TRP A 345 14.24 28.57 23.07
CA TRP A 345 15.35 27.60 23.04
C TRP A 345 16.31 27.85 21.88
N SER A 346 17.60 27.60 22.10
CA SER A 346 18.59 27.53 21.01
C SER A 346 19.67 26.47 21.24
N SER A 347 20.24 25.99 20.15
CA SER A 347 21.44 25.16 20.11
C SER A 347 22.09 25.27 18.74
N SER A 348 23.06 24.42 18.44
CA SER A 348 23.61 24.24 17.10
C SER A 348 23.72 22.76 16.74
N PHE A 349 23.95 22.46 15.47
CA PHE A 349 24.54 21.19 15.08
C PHE A 349 25.76 21.41 14.18
N ALA A 350 26.80 20.62 14.42
CA ALA A 350 28.04 20.63 13.69
C ALA A 350 28.16 19.40 12.79
N ILE A 351 28.10 19.61 11.48
CA ILE A 351 28.37 18.57 10.48
C ILE A 351 29.88 18.53 10.25
N ARG A 352 30.53 17.43 10.65
CA ARG A 352 31.90 17.13 10.26
C ARG A 352 31.89 16.41 8.91
N VAL A 353 32.12 17.17 7.85
CA VAL A 353 32.32 16.64 6.49
C VAL A 353 33.70 16.00 6.44
N VAL A 354 33.75 14.68 6.26
CA VAL A 354 35.02 13.95 6.16
C VAL A 354 35.56 13.95 4.73
N ASP A 355 36.86 13.70 4.55
CA ASP A 355 37.44 13.52 3.22
C ASP A 355 37.18 12.11 2.66
N VAL A 356 35.89 11.81 2.50
CA VAL A 356 35.34 10.67 1.78
C VAL A 356 34.16 11.22 0.97
N GLN A 357 34.00 10.76 -0.26
CA GLN A 357 32.86 11.10 -1.10
C GLN A 357 32.10 9.82 -1.47
N LEU A 358 30.78 9.82 -1.26
CA LEU A 358 29.92 8.73 -1.71
C LEU A 358 29.71 8.82 -3.23
N PRO A 359 29.63 7.68 -3.95
CA PRO A 359 29.19 7.66 -5.34
C PRO A 359 27.78 8.27 -5.49
N ALA A 360 27.44 8.75 -6.68
CA ALA A 360 26.09 9.19 -6.99
C ALA A 360 25.11 7.99 -6.88
N PRO A 361 23.80 8.19 -6.58
CA PRO A 361 22.83 7.10 -6.43
C PRO A 361 22.79 6.10 -7.60
N ARG A 362 23.04 6.55 -8.83
CA ARG A 362 23.17 5.67 -10.00
C ARG A 362 24.34 4.69 -9.89
N ASP A 363 25.45 5.10 -9.29
CA ASP A 363 26.70 4.35 -9.23
C ASP A 363 26.83 3.55 -7.91
N TRP A 364 25.74 3.48 -7.13
CA TRP A 364 25.63 2.62 -5.97
C TRP A 364 25.61 1.14 -6.38
N LYS A 365 26.31 0.30 -5.60
CA LYS A 365 26.32 -1.16 -5.79
C LYS A 365 25.11 -1.86 -5.19
N PHE A 366 24.38 -1.15 -4.32
CA PHE A 366 23.10 -1.62 -3.80
C PHE A 366 22.05 -1.43 -4.90
N ARG A 367 21.28 -2.49 -5.18
CA ARG A 367 20.22 -2.47 -6.18
C ARG A 367 18.89 -2.27 -5.46
N LEU A 368 18.46 -1.01 -5.32
CA LEU A 368 17.15 -0.73 -4.74
C LEU A 368 16.06 -1.10 -5.74
N ASP A 369 15.10 -1.87 -5.27
CA ASP A 369 13.86 -2.18 -5.99
C ASP A 369 12.66 -2.01 -5.05
N LEU A 370 11.89 -0.94 -5.28
CA LEU A 370 10.58 -0.67 -4.67
C LEU A 370 9.54 -0.67 -5.79
N TRP A 371 8.57 -1.60 -5.74
CA TRP A 371 7.60 -1.75 -6.82
C TRP A 371 6.67 -0.53 -6.98
N GLN A 372 6.50 -0.06 -8.21
CA GLN A 372 5.78 1.19 -8.48
C GLN A 372 4.32 0.96 -8.89
N HIS A 373 3.39 1.30 -7.99
CA HIS A 373 1.95 1.25 -8.21
C HIS A 373 1.45 2.48 -8.97
N TRP A 374 1.77 2.57 -10.27
CA TRP A 374 1.48 3.75 -11.09
C TRP A 374 -0.01 4.10 -11.13
N THR A 375 -0.93 3.13 -11.11
CA THR A 375 -2.37 3.43 -11.21
C THR A 375 -2.95 3.92 -9.88
N ALA A 376 -2.33 3.57 -8.75
CA ALA A 376 -2.62 4.18 -7.46
C ALA A 376 -2.32 5.69 -7.44
N LEU A 377 -1.25 6.15 -8.12
CA LEU A 377 -0.96 7.60 -8.26
C LEU A 377 -2.08 8.33 -9.01
N ALA A 378 -2.61 7.75 -10.10
CA ALA A 378 -3.73 8.33 -10.84
C ALA A 378 -4.96 8.51 -9.93
N ARG A 379 -5.30 7.48 -9.14
CA ARG A 379 -6.42 7.53 -8.19
C ARG A 379 -6.20 8.56 -7.08
N ALA A 380 -5.05 8.53 -6.41
CA ALA A 380 -4.75 9.42 -5.28
C ALA A 380 -4.84 10.90 -5.67
N HIS A 381 -4.24 11.26 -6.81
CA HIS A 381 -4.26 12.63 -7.34
C HIS A 381 -5.50 12.95 -8.18
N ARG A 382 -6.50 12.06 -8.22
CA ARG A 382 -7.75 12.18 -9.01
C ARG A 382 -7.52 12.47 -10.51
N ALA A 383 -6.38 12.05 -11.04
CA ALA A 383 -6.00 12.23 -12.44
C ALA A 383 -6.61 11.13 -13.31
N LYS A 384 -6.92 11.45 -14.58
CA LYS A 384 -7.32 10.44 -15.55
C LYS A 384 -6.13 9.50 -15.82
N LEU A 385 -6.36 8.20 -15.68
CA LEU A 385 -5.36 7.15 -16.00
C LEU A 385 -4.77 7.35 -17.42
N TRP A 386 -3.44 7.22 -17.52
CA TRP A 386 -2.63 7.39 -18.73
C TRP A 386 -2.77 8.76 -19.45
N SER A 387 -3.35 9.77 -18.81
CA SER A 387 -3.36 11.15 -19.34
C SER A 387 -2.03 11.88 -19.12
N ASP A 388 -1.82 13.02 -19.79
CA ASP A 388 -0.63 13.85 -19.58
C ASP A 388 -0.40 14.20 -18.11
N ARG A 389 -1.46 14.58 -17.38
CA ARG A 389 -1.39 14.85 -15.94
C ARG A 389 -0.98 13.63 -15.11
N HIS A 390 -1.28 12.41 -15.57
CA HIS A 390 -0.81 11.19 -14.90
C HIS A 390 0.68 10.95 -15.17
N PHE A 391 1.17 11.21 -16.38
CA PHE A 391 2.61 11.13 -16.67
C PHE A 391 3.42 12.25 -16.00
N GLU A 392 2.87 13.47 -15.85
CA GLU A 392 3.43 14.55 -14.99
C GLU A 392 3.50 14.18 -13.49
N LEU A 393 2.70 13.21 -13.04
CA LEU A 393 2.78 12.67 -11.69
C LEU A 393 3.86 11.58 -11.63
N ILE A 394 3.84 10.61 -12.55
CA ILE A 394 4.86 9.56 -12.65
C ILE A 394 6.27 10.17 -12.68
N ASP A 395 6.51 11.17 -13.53
CA ASP A 395 7.78 11.92 -13.65
C ASP A 395 8.23 12.51 -12.29
N ARG A 396 7.34 13.21 -11.59
CA ARG A 396 7.62 13.81 -10.27
C ARG A 396 7.85 12.78 -9.16
N TYR A 397 7.33 11.56 -9.28
CA TYR A 397 7.58 10.45 -8.35
C TYR A 397 8.83 9.62 -8.72
N MET A 398 9.28 9.63 -9.98
CA MET A 398 10.53 8.98 -10.39
C MET A 398 11.78 9.70 -9.87
N GLU A 399 11.79 11.03 -9.81
CA GLU A 399 12.91 11.82 -9.27
C GLU A 399 13.34 11.40 -7.84
N PRO A 400 12.45 11.34 -6.81
CA PRO A 400 12.86 10.89 -5.48
C PRO A 400 13.27 9.40 -5.45
N LEU A 401 12.69 8.55 -6.29
CA LEU A 401 13.13 7.15 -6.43
C LEU A 401 14.57 7.07 -6.99
N ALA A 402 14.90 7.87 -8.01
CA ALA A 402 16.26 7.98 -8.55
C ALA A 402 17.25 8.49 -7.50
N GLN A 403 16.86 9.47 -6.66
CA GLN A 403 17.69 9.96 -5.55
C GLN A 403 17.95 8.90 -4.47
N MET A 404 17.05 7.93 -4.28
CA MET A 404 17.25 6.78 -3.39
C MET A 404 17.99 5.61 -4.06
N GLY A 405 18.32 5.72 -5.36
CA GLY A 405 19.06 4.71 -6.10
C GLY A 405 18.20 3.58 -6.69
N GLN A 406 16.89 3.79 -6.88
CA GLN A 406 15.98 2.84 -7.53
C GLN A 406 16.53 2.40 -8.90
N LYS A 407 16.54 1.08 -9.16
CA LYS A 407 17.15 0.46 -10.35
C LYS A 407 16.21 -0.25 -11.30
N CYS A 408 14.97 -0.44 -10.89
CA CYS A 408 14.00 -1.25 -11.62
C CYS A 408 12.73 -0.46 -11.92
N LEU A 409 12.26 -0.54 -13.16
CA LEU A 409 10.97 0.02 -13.57
C LEU A 409 9.88 -1.05 -13.47
N SER A 410 8.88 -0.86 -12.62
CA SER A 410 7.70 -1.73 -12.58
C SER A 410 6.72 -1.39 -13.70
N VAL A 411 6.22 -2.42 -14.39
CA VAL A 411 5.26 -2.31 -15.50
C VAL A 411 4.19 -3.39 -15.33
N VAL A 412 2.93 -2.97 -15.21
CA VAL A 412 1.78 -3.88 -15.16
C VAL A 412 1.25 -4.10 -16.57
N ALA A 413 1.39 -5.33 -17.09
CA ALA A 413 1.00 -5.68 -18.46
C ALA A 413 -0.48 -6.05 -18.62
N THR A 414 -1.12 -6.54 -17.55
CA THR A 414 -2.51 -7.05 -17.57
C THR A 414 -3.29 -6.59 -16.34
N GLU A 415 -4.62 -6.67 -16.35
CA GLU A 415 -5.43 -6.18 -15.23
C GLU A 415 -5.20 -6.98 -13.93
N MET A 416 -4.93 -6.25 -12.86
CA MET A 416 -4.99 -6.69 -11.47
C MET A 416 -4.16 -7.97 -11.24
N PRO A 417 -2.86 -8.01 -11.56
CA PRO A 417 -2.10 -9.26 -11.60
C PRO A 417 -2.03 -9.97 -10.24
N TRP A 418 -1.99 -9.19 -9.15
CA TRP A 418 -2.06 -9.65 -7.75
C TRP A 418 -3.49 -9.84 -7.20
N ALA A 419 -4.52 -9.83 -8.05
CA ALA A 419 -5.93 -9.85 -7.64
C ALA A 419 -6.32 -8.77 -6.61
N GLY A 420 -5.57 -7.66 -6.52
CA GLY A 420 -5.78 -6.62 -5.51
C GLY A 420 -5.11 -6.86 -4.16
N GLN A 421 -4.19 -7.83 -4.04
CA GLN A 421 -3.46 -8.16 -2.80
C GLN A 421 -4.42 -8.38 -1.61
N GLN A 422 -5.57 -9.00 -1.88
CA GLN A 422 -6.65 -9.28 -0.92
C GLN A 422 -7.22 -8.07 -0.17
N CYS A 423 -6.93 -6.82 -0.59
CA CYS A 423 -7.36 -5.61 0.12
C CYS A 423 -8.88 -5.37 0.13
N TYR A 424 -9.65 -6.15 -0.65
CA TYR A 424 -11.12 -6.21 -0.60
C TYR A 424 -11.67 -6.97 0.62
N MET A 425 -10.82 -7.70 1.35
CA MET A 425 -11.19 -8.40 2.58
C MET A 425 -11.20 -7.48 3.80
N GLU A 426 -10.55 -6.31 3.73
CA GLU A 426 -10.45 -5.34 4.83
C GLU A 426 -11.45 -4.19 4.64
N GLU A 427 -12.63 -4.30 5.25
CA GLU A 427 -13.70 -3.30 5.12
C GLU A 427 -13.43 -1.99 5.90
N ARG A 428 -12.62 -2.03 6.96
CA ARG A 428 -12.40 -0.88 7.87
C ARG A 428 -11.38 0.10 7.32
N ASN A 429 -10.30 -0.42 6.73
CA ASN A 429 -9.24 0.35 6.08
C ASN A 429 -9.15 -0.03 4.59
N ALA A 430 -10.27 0.14 3.89
CA ALA A 430 -10.47 -0.31 2.51
C ALA A 430 -9.46 0.30 1.52
N SER A 431 -8.36 -0.41 1.31
CA SER A 431 -7.34 -0.11 0.31
C SER A 431 -7.76 -0.58 -1.09
N ALA A 432 -7.02 -0.16 -2.12
CA ALA A 432 -7.38 -0.44 -3.52
C ALA A 432 -6.15 -0.73 -4.39
N LEU A 433 -5.49 -1.87 -4.16
CA LEU A 433 -4.26 -2.28 -4.85
C LEU A 433 -4.56 -2.98 -6.20
N PHE A 434 -5.60 -2.49 -6.88
CA PHE A 434 -6.15 -3.02 -8.13
C PHE A 434 -5.47 -2.37 -9.35
N GLU A 435 -4.24 -2.75 -9.65
CA GLU A 435 -3.51 -2.16 -10.79
C GLU A 435 -4.18 -2.47 -12.15
N HIS A 436 -4.12 -1.51 -13.08
CA HIS A 436 -4.56 -1.69 -14.47
C HIS A 436 -3.37 -1.89 -15.42
N GLY A 437 -3.61 -2.61 -16.52
CA GLY A 437 -2.64 -2.79 -17.58
C GLY A 437 -2.31 -1.47 -18.31
N ILE A 438 -1.02 -1.24 -18.57
CA ILE A 438 -0.55 -0.12 -19.40
C ILE A 438 -0.61 -0.43 -20.91
N LEU A 439 -0.77 -1.71 -21.27
CA LEU A 439 -0.85 -2.19 -22.65
C LEU A 439 -2.30 -2.15 -23.15
N GLU A 440 -2.65 -1.12 -23.90
CA GLU A 440 -4.00 -0.89 -24.41
C GLU A 440 -4.28 -1.79 -25.63
N VAL A 441 -4.96 -2.91 -25.42
CA VAL A 441 -5.29 -3.86 -26.51
C VAL A 441 -6.62 -3.50 -27.18
N TYR A 442 -6.65 -3.57 -28.51
CA TYR A 442 -7.82 -3.27 -29.33
C TYR A 442 -7.95 -4.22 -30.52
N GLU A 443 -9.13 -4.21 -31.15
CA GLU A 443 -9.41 -4.88 -32.42
C GLU A 443 -10.44 -4.06 -33.23
N ASP A 444 -10.46 -4.23 -34.55
CA ASP A 444 -11.55 -3.69 -35.38
C ASP A 444 -11.98 -4.71 -36.44
N PRO A 445 -12.82 -5.69 -36.06
CA PRO A 445 -13.21 -6.78 -36.94
C PRO A 445 -13.94 -6.31 -38.22
N THR A 446 -14.61 -5.16 -38.16
CA THR A 446 -15.34 -4.56 -39.31
C THR A 446 -14.39 -4.08 -40.39
N HIS A 447 -13.27 -3.50 -39.99
CA HIS A 447 -12.22 -3.01 -40.90
C HIS A 447 -11.09 -4.02 -41.10
N GLY A 448 -11.22 -5.23 -40.55
CA GLY A 448 -10.25 -6.33 -40.68
C GLY A 448 -8.98 -6.16 -39.85
N VAL A 449 -8.97 -5.27 -38.85
CA VAL A 449 -7.82 -5.08 -37.95
C VAL A 449 -7.85 -6.18 -36.88
N PRO A 450 -6.82 -7.04 -36.81
CA PRO A 450 -6.74 -8.09 -35.80
C PRO A 450 -6.45 -7.51 -34.40
N LEU A 451 -6.41 -8.39 -33.41
CA LEU A 451 -5.93 -8.08 -32.05
C LEU A 451 -4.58 -7.36 -32.12
N SER A 452 -4.56 -6.10 -31.69
CA SER A 452 -3.43 -5.16 -31.78
C SER A 452 -3.20 -4.47 -30.44
N ILE A 453 -1.96 -4.07 -30.14
CA ILE A 453 -1.62 -3.33 -28.92
C ILE A 453 -1.21 -1.89 -29.25
N ASN A 454 -1.79 -0.91 -28.56
CA ASN A 454 -1.28 0.46 -28.52
C ASN A 454 -0.21 0.58 -27.43
N PHE A 455 1.05 0.76 -27.83
CA PHE A 455 2.18 0.87 -26.91
C PHE A 455 2.45 2.30 -26.41
N THR A 456 1.70 3.33 -26.85
CA THR A 456 1.97 4.75 -26.52
C THR A 456 2.20 5.02 -25.03
N SER A 457 1.39 4.41 -24.16
CA SER A 457 1.50 4.58 -22.70
C SER A 457 2.73 3.86 -22.11
N PHE A 458 3.10 2.69 -22.66
CA PHE A 458 4.28 1.93 -22.28
C PHE A 458 5.57 2.63 -22.73
N ASP A 459 5.62 3.10 -23.98
CA ASP A 459 6.78 3.78 -24.55
C ASP A 459 7.09 5.07 -23.78
N ARG A 460 6.06 5.86 -23.45
CA ARG A 460 6.19 7.06 -22.61
C ARG A 460 6.67 6.75 -21.19
N LEU A 461 6.28 5.60 -20.62
CA LEU A 461 6.79 5.16 -19.31
C LEU A 461 8.29 4.79 -19.41
N LEU A 462 8.71 4.12 -20.48
CA LEU A 462 10.12 3.82 -20.75
C LEU A 462 10.95 5.10 -20.95
N GLU A 463 10.43 6.10 -21.68
CA GLU A 463 11.11 7.38 -21.89
C GLU A 463 11.37 8.14 -20.57
N LEU A 464 10.37 8.19 -19.66
CA LEU A 464 10.55 8.77 -18.33
C LEU A 464 11.52 7.96 -17.47
N ALA A 465 11.41 6.64 -17.49
CA ALA A 465 12.32 5.77 -16.73
C ALA A 465 13.77 5.89 -17.20
N ALA A 466 14.00 6.07 -18.50
CA ALA A 466 15.32 6.32 -19.09
C ALA A 466 15.85 7.73 -18.81
N HIS A 467 14.98 8.74 -18.66
CA HIS A 467 15.35 10.09 -18.22
C HIS A 467 15.95 10.05 -16.81
N HIS A 468 15.23 9.44 -15.87
CA HIS A 468 15.62 9.31 -14.46
C HIS A 468 16.63 8.17 -14.20
N ARG A 469 16.77 7.25 -15.15
CA ARG A 469 17.59 6.02 -15.12
C ARG A 469 17.17 4.98 -14.08
N LEU A 470 15.86 4.75 -13.98
CA LEU A 470 15.27 3.60 -13.29
C LEU A 470 15.19 2.35 -14.19
N ASP A 471 15.62 2.44 -15.45
CA ASP A 471 15.48 1.40 -16.48
C ASP A 471 16.72 0.48 -16.60
N ASP A 472 17.55 0.35 -15.56
CA ASP A 472 18.63 -0.64 -15.54
C ASP A 472 18.04 -2.08 -15.61
N GLU A 473 16.84 -2.31 -15.04
CA GLU A 473 15.93 -3.44 -15.36
C GLU A 473 14.48 -2.95 -15.57
N ILE A 474 13.71 -3.68 -16.36
CA ILE A 474 12.31 -3.38 -16.70
C ILE A 474 11.45 -4.60 -16.33
N GLU A 475 10.62 -4.45 -15.31
CA GLU A 475 9.94 -5.54 -14.62
C GLU A 475 8.46 -5.63 -15.02
N ILE A 476 8.10 -6.75 -15.66
CA ILE A 476 6.81 -6.95 -16.30
C ILE A 476 5.97 -7.92 -15.45
N PHE A 477 4.96 -7.36 -14.79
CA PHE A 477 4.01 -8.09 -13.96
C PHE A 477 2.74 -8.45 -14.74
N GLY A 478 2.16 -9.61 -14.44
CA GLY A 478 0.90 -10.06 -15.06
C GLY A 478 1.03 -10.90 -16.32
N LEU A 479 2.23 -11.27 -16.76
CA LEU A 479 2.42 -12.24 -17.84
C LEU A 479 2.62 -13.68 -17.35
N LEU A 480 2.98 -13.87 -16.07
CA LEU A 480 3.45 -15.12 -15.51
C LEU A 480 3.02 -15.25 -14.05
N SER A 481 2.62 -16.44 -13.62
CA SER A 481 2.22 -16.77 -12.25
C SER A 481 1.11 -15.85 -11.70
N VAL A 482 0.09 -15.56 -12.52
CA VAL A 482 -0.91 -14.52 -12.23
C VAL A 482 -1.85 -14.96 -11.10
N TRP A 483 -2.00 -14.13 -10.05
CA TRP A 483 -2.82 -14.46 -8.88
C TRP A 483 -4.31 -14.55 -9.26
N ARG A 484 -5.03 -15.49 -8.63
CA ARG A 484 -6.45 -15.76 -8.90
C ARG A 484 -7.18 -16.04 -7.58
N ASP A 485 -8.26 -15.30 -7.35
CA ASP A 485 -9.29 -15.64 -6.35
C ASP A 485 -10.64 -15.77 -7.06
N PRO A 486 -11.04 -16.99 -7.47
CA PRO A 486 -12.33 -17.20 -8.12
C PRO A 486 -13.55 -16.93 -7.22
N ALA A 487 -13.39 -16.96 -5.89
CA ALA A 487 -14.50 -16.73 -4.95
C ALA A 487 -14.83 -15.23 -4.82
N ALA A 488 -13.80 -14.38 -4.74
CA ALA A 488 -13.93 -12.92 -4.83
C ALA A 488 -14.14 -12.39 -6.27
N GLY A 489 -14.16 -13.28 -7.27
CA GLY A 489 -14.41 -12.93 -8.68
C GLY A 489 -13.16 -12.58 -9.51
N PHE A 490 -11.98 -12.58 -8.91
CA PHE A 490 -10.67 -12.49 -9.59
C PHE A 490 -10.28 -13.80 -10.28
N ASN A 491 -11.18 -14.32 -11.11
CA ASN A 491 -10.91 -15.44 -12.00
C ASN A 491 -9.97 -15.04 -13.15
N ALA A 492 -9.70 -15.99 -14.04
CA ALA A 492 -8.93 -15.77 -15.26
C ALA A 492 -9.84 -15.91 -16.49
N PRO A 493 -10.10 -14.82 -17.24
CA PRO A 493 -10.89 -14.88 -18.45
C PRO A 493 -10.33 -15.80 -19.55
N ALA A 494 -9.00 -15.90 -19.67
CA ALA A 494 -8.29 -16.88 -20.49
C ALA A 494 -7.33 -17.69 -19.61
N GLU A 495 -7.33 -19.02 -19.75
CA GLU A 495 -6.57 -19.95 -18.90
C GLU A 495 -5.70 -20.86 -19.75
N LEU A 496 -4.41 -20.97 -19.39
CA LEU A 496 -3.54 -22.03 -19.88
C LEU A 496 -3.82 -23.29 -19.06
N THR A 497 -3.98 -24.43 -19.73
CA THR A 497 -4.24 -25.72 -19.08
C THR A 497 -3.42 -26.82 -19.74
N THR A 498 -3.28 -27.96 -19.07
CA THR A 498 -2.49 -29.10 -19.58
C THR A 498 -2.87 -29.56 -20.99
N HIS A 499 -4.13 -29.39 -21.42
CA HIS A 499 -4.56 -29.67 -22.80
C HIS A 499 -3.87 -28.80 -23.85
N HIS A 500 -3.55 -27.54 -23.53
CA HIS A 500 -2.88 -26.60 -24.43
C HIS A 500 -1.38 -26.91 -24.62
N LEU A 501 -0.79 -27.75 -23.74
CA LEU A 501 0.60 -28.20 -23.85
C LEU A 501 0.74 -29.57 -24.53
N GLN A 502 -0.36 -30.24 -24.85
CA GLN A 502 -0.31 -31.48 -25.63
C GLN A 502 0.05 -31.15 -27.09
N PRO A 503 0.99 -31.88 -27.72
CA PRO A 503 1.28 -31.69 -29.13
C PRO A 503 0.02 -32.02 -29.96
N PRO A 504 -0.21 -31.36 -31.11
CA PRO A 504 -1.37 -31.64 -31.95
C PRO A 504 -1.46 -33.14 -32.27
N PRO A 505 -2.67 -33.76 -32.20
CA PRO A 505 -2.81 -35.17 -32.48
C PRO A 505 -2.35 -35.44 -33.91
N THR A 506 -1.23 -36.15 -34.06
CA THR A 506 -0.71 -36.58 -35.36
C THR A 506 -1.81 -37.35 -36.08
N ALA A 507 -2.23 -36.86 -37.25
CA ALA A 507 -3.36 -37.41 -37.97
C ALA A 507 -3.12 -38.89 -38.30
N SER A 508 -3.75 -39.78 -37.54
CA SER A 508 -3.72 -41.22 -37.76
C SER A 508 -4.16 -41.52 -39.19
N ALA A 509 -3.39 -42.35 -39.91
CA ALA A 509 -3.81 -42.83 -41.21
C ALA A 509 -5.17 -43.55 -41.10
N PRO A 510 -6.05 -43.47 -42.10
CA PRO A 510 -7.38 -44.07 -42.02
C PRO A 510 -7.29 -45.59 -41.89
N ASP A 511 -7.84 -46.13 -40.80
CA ASP A 511 -7.90 -47.56 -40.54
C ASP A 511 -8.72 -48.29 -41.62
N PRO A 512 -8.31 -49.51 -42.03
CA PRO A 512 -8.97 -50.25 -43.11
C PRO A 512 -10.30 -50.85 -42.65
N THR A 513 -11.33 -50.73 -43.49
CA THR A 513 -12.68 -51.26 -43.25
C THR A 513 -12.70 -52.80 -43.15
N PRO A 514 -13.16 -53.38 -42.02
CA PRO A 514 -13.49 -54.80 -41.94
C PRO A 514 -14.83 -55.09 -42.64
N ALA A 515 -14.95 -56.26 -43.27
CA ALA A 515 -16.13 -56.64 -44.04
C ALA A 515 -17.31 -57.08 -43.16
N SER A 516 -18.52 -56.95 -43.70
CA SER A 516 -19.76 -57.51 -43.15
C SER A 516 -19.81 -59.03 -43.31
N GLU A 517 -20.33 -59.77 -42.32
CA GLU A 517 -21.57 -60.56 -42.49
C GLU A 517 -22.06 -61.33 -41.22
N LEU A 518 -23.30 -61.83 -41.35
CA LEU A 518 -23.90 -63.02 -40.70
C LEU A 518 -24.19 -63.05 -39.17
N ARG A 519 -25.48 -62.84 -38.88
CA ARG A 519 -26.16 -63.27 -37.63
C ARG A 519 -26.26 -64.80 -37.52
N ARG A 520 -26.20 -65.35 -36.30
CA ARG A 520 -27.12 -66.41 -35.83
C ARG A 520 -27.32 -66.38 -34.31
N ARG A 521 -28.28 -67.18 -33.80
CA ARG A 521 -28.87 -67.08 -32.44
C ARG A 521 -28.44 -68.22 -31.51
N SER A 522 -28.54 -67.97 -30.19
CA SER A 522 -28.95 -68.89 -29.10
C SER A 522 -28.25 -70.27 -28.98
N SER A 523 -27.87 -70.74 -27.79
CA SER A 523 -28.74 -70.89 -26.62
C SER A 523 -27.99 -71.02 -25.27
N SER A 524 -28.73 -71.20 -24.18
CA SER A 524 -28.26 -71.35 -22.80
C SER A 524 -27.77 -72.75 -22.42
N SER A 525 -26.88 -72.84 -21.41
CA SER A 525 -27.15 -73.45 -20.08
C SER A 525 -25.92 -74.09 -19.40
N GLY A 526 -25.99 -74.27 -18.08
CA GLY A 526 -25.58 -75.54 -17.45
C GLY A 526 -24.22 -75.67 -16.76
N SER A 527 -24.15 -75.26 -15.49
CA SER A 527 -23.45 -75.93 -14.37
C SER A 527 -22.02 -76.51 -14.49
N ALA A 528 -21.13 -75.92 -13.68
CA ALA A 528 -20.35 -76.56 -12.60
C ALA A 528 -19.51 -77.84 -12.86
N LEU A 529 -18.23 -77.75 -12.52
CA LEU A 529 -17.37 -78.86 -12.06
C LEU A 529 -16.46 -78.34 -10.93
N THR A 530 -15.94 -79.25 -10.09
CA THR A 530 -15.44 -78.92 -8.74
C THR A 530 -14.06 -79.51 -8.41
N SER A 531 -13.34 -78.83 -7.50
CA SER A 531 -12.36 -79.42 -6.55
C SER A 531 -11.01 -79.94 -7.08
N PRO A 532 -9.99 -80.19 -6.22
CA PRO A 532 -9.73 -79.66 -4.85
C PRO A 532 -8.25 -79.31 -4.50
N THR A 533 -8.04 -78.74 -3.29
CA THR A 533 -6.82 -78.89 -2.39
C THR A 533 -5.46 -78.29 -2.83
N ALA A 534 -4.50 -77.94 -1.94
CA ALA A 534 -4.39 -77.92 -0.45
C ALA A 534 -3.23 -77.00 0.04
N THR A 535 -3.03 -76.92 1.38
CA THR A 535 -1.92 -76.28 2.16
C THR A 535 -1.96 -74.73 2.18
N SER A 536 -1.62 -74.00 3.27
CA SER A 536 -1.22 -74.29 4.68
C SER A 536 -1.22 -72.97 5.50
N SER A 537 -1.34 -72.87 6.83
CA SER A 537 -1.65 -73.81 7.94
C SER A 537 -1.86 -73.02 9.28
N SER A 538 -2.08 -73.74 10.40
CA SER A 538 -1.77 -73.36 11.81
C SER A 538 -2.41 -72.10 12.46
N GLY A 539 -3.21 -72.29 13.53
CA GLY A 539 -3.65 -71.23 14.46
C GLY A 539 -4.96 -71.53 15.21
N VAL A 540 -4.91 -72.21 16.37
CA VAL A 540 -6.06 -72.70 17.18
C VAL A 540 -5.61 -72.76 18.66
N PRO A 541 -6.47 -72.66 19.70
CA PRO A 541 -7.90 -72.29 19.80
C PRO A 541 -8.06 -70.83 20.33
N ASN A 542 -9.11 -70.32 21.00
CA ASN A 542 -10.40 -70.77 21.59
C ASN A 542 -11.31 -69.51 21.76
N GLY A 543 -12.61 -69.53 22.10
CA GLY A 543 -13.61 -70.61 22.18
C GLY A 543 -14.75 -70.27 23.17
N ASN A 544 -16.01 -70.58 22.79
CA ASN A 544 -17.27 -70.48 23.56
C ASN A 544 -17.61 -69.11 24.22
N GLY A 545 -18.82 -68.55 24.10
CA GLY A 545 -20.09 -69.02 23.55
C GLY A 545 -21.26 -68.37 24.33
N GLY A 546 -22.50 -68.31 23.87
CA GLY A 546 -23.10 -68.77 22.61
C GLY A 546 -24.64 -68.69 22.71
N VAL A 547 -25.37 -69.20 21.71
CA VAL A 547 -26.84 -69.46 21.73
C VAL A 547 -27.71 -68.20 21.95
N ASN A 548 -28.30 -67.62 20.88
CA ASN A 548 -29.69 -67.85 20.45
C ASN A 548 -30.75 -67.69 21.57
N VAL A 549 -31.91 -67.05 21.35
CA VAL A 549 -33.04 -67.65 20.61
C VAL A 549 -34.07 -66.59 20.19
N THR A 550 -34.21 -66.35 18.87
CA THR A 550 -35.46 -66.02 18.12
C THR A 550 -36.26 -64.74 18.52
N ALA A 551 -37.26 -64.24 17.77
CA ALA A 551 -37.93 -64.72 16.54
C ALA A 551 -38.56 -63.54 15.74
N LYS A 552 -38.75 -63.73 14.42
CA LYS A 552 -39.79 -63.16 13.52
C LYS A 552 -39.99 -61.62 13.46
N GLY A 553 -40.16 -60.97 12.30
CA GLY A 553 -40.19 -61.42 10.91
C GLY A 553 -41.43 -60.96 10.13
N LEU A 554 -41.28 -60.76 8.81
CA LEU A 554 -42.30 -60.32 7.84
C LEU A 554 -42.77 -58.84 8.06
N GLU A 555 -43.23 -58.07 7.06
CA GLU A 555 -43.41 -58.35 5.62
C GLU A 555 -43.29 -57.10 4.70
N GLN A 556 -43.42 -57.37 3.40
CA GLN A 556 -43.85 -56.53 2.27
C GLN A 556 -44.81 -55.35 2.60
N SER A 557 -44.95 -54.27 1.81
CA SER A 557 -44.29 -53.79 0.58
C SER A 557 -44.81 -52.38 0.21
N HIS A 558 -44.22 -51.69 -0.78
CA HIS A 558 -44.91 -51.30 -2.03
C HIS A 558 -43.97 -50.63 -3.05
N SER A 559 -44.45 -50.44 -4.28
CA SER A 559 -43.63 -50.27 -5.49
C SER A 559 -43.98 -49.02 -6.31
N SER A 560 -43.00 -48.43 -7.01
CA SER A 560 -43.18 -47.97 -8.40
C SER A 560 -41.84 -47.73 -9.12
N THR A 561 -41.77 -48.11 -10.39
CA THR A 561 -40.65 -47.90 -11.33
C THR A 561 -40.91 -46.62 -12.14
N SER A 562 -39.91 -45.78 -12.47
CA SER A 562 -39.01 -45.84 -13.66
C SER A 562 -38.51 -44.41 -13.96
N PRO A 563 -37.55 -44.16 -14.89
CA PRO A 563 -36.50 -45.02 -15.46
C PRO A 563 -35.08 -44.41 -15.26
N ALA A 564 -34.03 -45.07 -15.77
CA ALA A 564 -32.67 -44.52 -15.81
C ALA A 564 -32.41 -43.68 -17.10
N PRO A 565 -31.61 -42.60 -17.04
CA PRO A 565 -31.22 -41.80 -18.22
C PRO A 565 -30.06 -42.42 -19.01
N SER A 566 -30.01 -42.09 -20.31
CA SER A 566 -28.96 -42.49 -21.26
C SER A 566 -27.62 -41.77 -21.04
N PRO A 567 -26.47 -42.33 -21.47
CA PRO A 567 -25.18 -41.67 -21.33
C PRO A 567 -25.05 -40.45 -22.26
N THR A 568 -25.06 -39.25 -21.69
CA THR A 568 -24.63 -38.01 -22.33
C THR A 568 -23.14 -37.75 -22.10
N ALA A 569 -22.51 -37.06 -23.06
CA ALA A 569 -21.17 -36.45 -23.04
C ALA A 569 -20.19 -36.89 -21.92
N ALA A 570 -19.12 -37.60 -22.30
CA ALA A 570 -18.01 -37.87 -21.41
C ALA A 570 -17.45 -36.56 -20.84
N SER A 571 -17.61 -36.35 -19.53
CA SER A 571 -17.04 -35.22 -18.81
C SER A 571 -15.51 -35.34 -18.85
N GLN A 572 -14.87 -34.57 -19.72
CA GLN A 572 -13.43 -34.34 -19.61
C GLN A 572 -13.21 -33.65 -18.26
N SER A 573 -12.45 -34.30 -17.37
CA SER A 573 -12.00 -33.68 -16.12
C SER A 573 -11.34 -32.35 -16.46
N PRO A 574 -11.65 -31.24 -15.76
CA PRO A 574 -10.97 -29.97 -16.01
C PRO A 574 -9.45 -30.16 -15.92
N GLY A 575 -8.75 -29.95 -17.03
CA GLY A 575 -7.30 -30.04 -17.06
C GLY A 575 -6.70 -28.99 -16.12
N LEU A 576 -5.69 -29.38 -15.33
CA LEU A 576 -5.01 -28.50 -14.37
C LEU A 576 -4.68 -27.15 -15.02
N VAL A 577 -5.12 -26.07 -14.38
CA VAL A 577 -4.84 -24.70 -14.81
C VAL A 577 -3.40 -24.38 -14.44
N ILE A 578 -2.64 -23.94 -15.44
CA ILE A 578 -1.21 -23.68 -15.36
C ILE A 578 -0.97 -22.19 -15.13
N ASP A 579 -1.71 -21.32 -15.82
CA ASP A 579 -1.69 -19.86 -15.61
C ASP A 579 -3.02 -19.26 -16.10
N GLY A 580 -3.30 -17.99 -15.79
CA GLY A 580 -4.57 -17.39 -16.19
C GLY A 580 -4.62 -15.86 -16.14
N TRP A 581 -4.95 -15.25 -17.28
CA TRP A 581 -4.75 -13.82 -17.54
C TRP A 581 -6.05 -13.02 -17.66
N ARG A 582 -6.00 -11.78 -17.17
CA ARG A 582 -7.06 -10.76 -17.30
C ARG A 582 -6.64 -9.66 -18.28
N ILE A 583 -6.66 -9.97 -19.58
CA ILE A 583 -6.35 -9.01 -20.65
C ILE A 583 -7.66 -8.45 -21.22
N ARG A 584 -7.84 -7.14 -21.13
CA ARG A 584 -8.97 -6.41 -21.74
C ARG A 584 -8.65 -6.05 -23.18
N CYS A 585 -9.65 -6.08 -24.05
CA CYS A 585 -9.57 -5.68 -25.45
C CYS A 585 -10.78 -4.82 -25.83
N GLN A 586 -10.55 -3.67 -26.47
CA GLN A 586 -11.62 -2.80 -26.97
C GLN A 586 -11.88 -3.03 -28.47
N ASP A 587 -13.13 -3.32 -28.81
CA ASP A 587 -13.62 -3.27 -30.20
C ASP A 587 -13.81 -1.80 -30.60
N HIS A 588 -13.03 -1.32 -31.56
CA HIS A 588 -13.08 0.07 -32.02
C HIS A 588 -14.34 0.40 -32.83
N THR A 589 -14.98 -0.57 -33.51
CA THR A 589 -16.27 -0.34 -34.17
C THR A 589 -17.39 -0.21 -33.13
N THR A 590 -17.53 -1.17 -32.20
CA THR A 590 -18.69 -1.19 -31.28
C THR A 590 -18.46 -0.42 -29.98
N GLN A 591 -17.23 0.05 -29.74
CA GLN A 591 -16.78 0.70 -28.50
C GLN A 591 -16.97 -0.16 -27.23
N ARG A 592 -17.12 -1.48 -27.40
CA ARG A 592 -17.28 -2.44 -26.31
C ARG A 592 -15.92 -2.95 -25.85
N VAL A 593 -15.76 -3.12 -24.55
CA VAL A 593 -14.61 -3.81 -23.97
C VAL A 593 -15.00 -5.26 -23.66
N ARG A 594 -14.19 -6.21 -24.12
CA ARG A 594 -14.24 -7.62 -23.75
C ARG A 594 -12.96 -8.00 -23.02
N TYR A 595 -12.90 -9.25 -22.55
CA TYR A 595 -11.65 -9.91 -22.20
C TYR A 595 -11.22 -10.88 -23.32
N LEU A 596 -9.93 -11.17 -23.40
CA LEU A 596 -9.42 -12.30 -24.17
C LEU A 596 -9.87 -13.61 -23.51
N ARG A 597 -10.09 -14.66 -24.31
CA ARG A 597 -10.69 -15.93 -23.88
C ARG A 597 -9.96 -17.17 -24.37
N ARG A 598 -9.20 -17.07 -25.47
CA ARG A 598 -8.45 -18.18 -26.07
C ARG A 598 -6.97 -18.01 -25.78
N VAL A 599 -6.25 -19.11 -25.51
CA VAL A 599 -4.78 -19.07 -25.36
C VAL A 599 -4.11 -18.46 -26.60
N SER A 600 -4.63 -18.70 -27.81
CA SER A 600 -4.13 -18.07 -29.05
C SER A 600 -4.23 -16.54 -29.10
N GLU A 601 -5.11 -15.92 -28.31
CA GLU A 601 -5.17 -14.46 -28.17
C GLU A 601 -4.11 -13.96 -27.18
N VAL A 602 -3.79 -14.75 -26.15
CA VAL A 602 -2.71 -14.47 -25.20
C VAL A 602 -1.35 -14.65 -25.87
N GLU A 603 -1.17 -15.71 -26.66
CA GLU A 603 0.02 -15.94 -27.49
C GLU A 603 0.29 -14.73 -28.39
N ALA A 604 -0.70 -14.30 -29.19
CA ALA A 604 -0.59 -13.13 -30.07
C ALA A 604 -0.35 -11.81 -29.33
N PHE A 605 -0.79 -11.68 -28.07
CA PHE A 605 -0.51 -10.52 -27.21
C PHE A 605 0.94 -10.52 -26.70
N VAL A 606 1.42 -11.65 -26.18
CA VAL A 606 2.81 -11.82 -25.70
C VAL A 606 3.81 -11.68 -26.85
N GLU A 607 3.52 -12.27 -28.02
CA GLU A 607 4.37 -12.16 -29.22
C GLU A 607 4.48 -10.71 -29.71
N GLN A 608 3.39 -9.94 -29.71
CA GLN A 608 3.41 -8.51 -30.07
C GLN A 608 4.22 -7.68 -29.07
N PHE A 609 3.99 -7.86 -27.76
CA PHE A 609 4.73 -7.16 -26.72
C PHE A 609 6.24 -7.49 -26.76
N TYR A 610 6.57 -8.77 -26.98
CA TYR A 610 7.95 -9.21 -27.16
C TYR A 610 8.59 -8.59 -28.41
N ALA A 611 7.93 -8.63 -29.56
CA ALA A 611 8.42 -8.04 -30.81
C ALA A 611 8.66 -6.53 -30.67
N HIS A 612 7.80 -5.82 -29.94
CA HIS A 612 7.97 -4.40 -29.65
C HIS A 612 9.16 -4.12 -28.73
N CYS A 613 9.31 -4.87 -27.64
CA CYS A 613 10.48 -4.77 -26.75
C CYS A 613 11.81 -5.11 -27.46
N VAL A 614 11.79 -5.98 -28.47
CA VAL A 614 12.94 -6.25 -29.35
C VAL A 614 13.18 -5.09 -30.32
N ALA A 615 12.13 -4.50 -30.91
CA ALA A 615 12.24 -3.35 -31.81
C ALA A 615 12.79 -2.09 -31.12
N LEU A 616 12.44 -1.87 -29.85
CA LEU A 616 13.00 -0.83 -28.98
C LEU A 616 14.41 -1.15 -28.47
N GLY A 617 14.91 -2.37 -28.66
CA GLY A 617 16.21 -2.82 -28.15
C GLY A 617 16.29 -2.97 -26.63
N VAL A 618 15.15 -3.08 -25.93
CA VAL A 618 15.08 -3.17 -24.46
C VAL A 618 14.94 -4.60 -23.92
N ALA A 619 14.69 -5.59 -24.79
CA ALA A 619 14.36 -6.97 -24.40
C ALA A 619 15.37 -7.64 -23.44
N ASP A 620 16.67 -7.36 -23.54
CA ASP A 620 17.69 -7.92 -22.61
C ASP A 620 17.59 -7.35 -21.18
N ARG A 621 16.99 -6.17 -21.02
CA ARG A 621 16.70 -5.54 -19.72
C ARG A 621 15.36 -5.95 -19.14
N VAL A 622 14.50 -6.61 -19.94
CA VAL A 622 13.21 -7.10 -19.47
C VAL A 622 13.41 -8.25 -18.48
N ARG A 623 12.64 -8.19 -17.39
CA ARG A 623 12.37 -9.28 -16.46
C ARG A 623 10.87 -9.50 -16.44
N VAL A 624 10.40 -10.68 -16.82
CA VAL A 624 9.02 -11.07 -16.50
C VAL A 624 9.02 -11.55 -15.06
N CYS A 625 8.19 -10.93 -14.22
CA CYS A 625 8.16 -11.22 -12.79
C CYS A 625 7.16 -12.34 -12.50
N ALA A 626 7.64 -13.37 -11.80
CA ALA A 626 6.85 -14.46 -11.25
C ALA A 626 6.74 -14.26 -9.74
N ASP A 627 5.52 -14.09 -9.24
CA ASP A 627 5.28 -13.73 -7.85
C ASP A 627 4.74 -14.93 -7.07
N GLU A 628 5.59 -15.49 -6.20
CA GLU A 628 5.32 -16.61 -5.29
C GLU A 628 4.62 -17.84 -5.91
N PRO A 629 5.16 -18.44 -6.99
CA PRO A 629 4.59 -19.65 -7.58
C PRO A 629 4.68 -20.85 -6.62
N ARG A 630 3.52 -21.32 -6.15
CA ARG A 630 3.39 -22.39 -5.14
C ARG A 630 3.87 -23.78 -5.56
N ASP A 631 3.87 -24.08 -6.86
CA ASP A 631 4.19 -25.40 -7.42
C ASP A 631 5.30 -25.28 -8.49
N VAL A 632 6.42 -25.94 -8.22
CA VAL A 632 7.63 -25.93 -9.06
C VAL A 632 7.40 -26.59 -10.43
N ALA A 633 6.56 -27.61 -10.52
CA ALA A 633 6.27 -28.31 -11.76
C ALA A 633 5.30 -27.50 -12.64
N VAL A 634 4.29 -26.87 -12.06
CA VAL A 634 3.40 -25.92 -12.75
C VAL A 634 4.21 -24.72 -13.26
N PHE A 635 5.05 -24.13 -12.40
CA PHE A 635 5.93 -23.03 -12.78
C PHE A 635 6.87 -23.41 -13.94
N HIS A 636 7.44 -24.61 -13.95
CA HIS A 636 8.29 -25.10 -15.04
C HIS A 636 7.57 -25.17 -16.40
N GLU A 637 6.27 -25.49 -16.41
CA GLU A 637 5.47 -25.43 -17.63
C GLU A 637 5.10 -23.99 -18.03
N GLN A 638 4.85 -23.09 -17.07
CA GLN A 638 4.70 -21.64 -17.34
C GLN A 638 5.97 -21.06 -17.98
N LEU A 639 7.16 -21.41 -17.46
CA LEU A 639 8.46 -21.00 -18.00
C LEU A 639 8.64 -21.43 -19.47
N ARG A 640 8.24 -22.66 -19.82
CA ARG A 640 8.27 -23.16 -21.21
C ARG A 640 7.29 -22.41 -22.11
N PHE A 641 6.09 -22.11 -21.61
CA PHE A 641 5.09 -21.34 -22.35
C PHE A 641 5.64 -19.95 -22.69
N MET A 642 6.19 -19.24 -21.71
CA MET A 642 6.79 -17.91 -21.93
C MET A 642 8.03 -17.95 -22.83
N GLN A 643 8.97 -18.89 -22.61
CA GLN A 643 10.19 -18.99 -23.43
C GLN A 643 9.91 -19.28 -24.91
N ARG A 644 8.81 -19.98 -25.22
CA ARG A 644 8.39 -20.24 -26.61
C ARG A 644 7.96 -18.97 -27.35
N LEU A 645 7.36 -18.01 -26.64
CA LEU A 645 6.79 -16.78 -27.21
C LEU A 645 7.75 -15.59 -27.13
N ALA A 646 8.55 -15.54 -26.05
CA ALA A 646 9.45 -14.44 -25.71
C ALA A 646 10.87 -14.96 -25.33
N PRO A 647 11.63 -15.56 -26.27
CA PRO A 647 12.81 -16.38 -25.96
C PRO A 647 14.01 -15.65 -25.34
N THR A 648 14.10 -14.32 -25.40
CA THR A 648 15.17 -13.55 -24.69
C THR A 648 14.70 -12.92 -23.37
N PHE A 649 13.40 -12.92 -23.06
CA PHE A 649 12.93 -12.42 -21.77
C PHE A 649 13.43 -13.32 -20.64
N ARG A 650 14.10 -12.70 -19.68
CA ARG A 650 14.56 -13.34 -18.44
C ARG A 650 13.46 -13.28 -17.39
N ILE A 651 13.50 -14.20 -16.44
CA ILE A 651 12.54 -14.25 -15.34
C ILE A 651 13.19 -13.75 -14.05
N LYS A 652 12.44 -12.93 -13.31
CA LYS A 652 12.69 -12.57 -11.92
C LYS A 652 11.64 -13.26 -11.06
N LEU A 653 12.07 -13.91 -9.97
CA LEU A 653 11.25 -14.82 -9.19
C LEU A 653 11.23 -14.42 -7.71
N ALA A 654 10.07 -14.09 -7.16
CA ALA A 654 9.87 -14.02 -5.71
C ALA A 654 9.79 -15.45 -5.14
N VAL A 655 10.48 -15.72 -4.02
CA VAL A 655 10.65 -17.08 -3.49
C VAL A 655 10.25 -17.17 -2.01
N ASN A 656 9.14 -17.85 -1.76
CA ASN A 656 8.63 -18.21 -0.43
C ASN A 656 8.94 -19.66 -0.01
N HIS A 657 9.40 -20.52 -0.92
CA HIS A 657 9.59 -21.96 -0.67
C HIS A 657 11.02 -22.45 -1.00
N PRO A 658 11.60 -23.37 -0.20
CA PRO A 658 12.99 -23.79 -0.32
C PRO A 658 13.28 -24.64 -1.57
N GLU A 659 12.26 -25.16 -2.27
CA GLU A 659 12.49 -26.00 -3.45
C GLU A 659 13.17 -25.23 -4.60
N PHE A 660 12.91 -23.92 -4.71
CA PHE A 660 13.55 -23.04 -5.70
C PHE A 660 15.04 -22.75 -5.41
N PHE A 661 15.54 -23.10 -4.22
CA PHE A 661 16.96 -23.08 -3.88
C PHE A 661 17.66 -24.42 -4.22
N SER A 662 16.92 -25.44 -4.66
CA SER A 662 17.47 -26.76 -4.97
C SER A 662 18.41 -26.71 -6.19
N PRO A 663 19.66 -27.20 -6.08
CA PRO A 663 20.55 -27.34 -7.24
C PRO A 663 20.02 -28.28 -8.34
N ALA A 664 18.98 -29.07 -8.06
CA ALA A 664 18.26 -29.87 -9.06
C ALA A 664 17.24 -29.05 -9.88
N TYR A 665 16.84 -27.88 -9.41
CA TYR A 665 15.90 -26.98 -10.07
C TYR A 665 16.53 -25.59 -10.30
N ALA A 666 17.42 -25.52 -11.29
CA ALA A 666 18.07 -24.29 -11.74
C ALA A 666 17.63 -23.93 -13.19
N PRO A 667 16.37 -23.49 -13.41
CA PRO A 667 15.89 -23.10 -14.73
C PRO A 667 16.72 -21.95 -15.31
N PRO A 668 17.36 -22.11 -16.50
CA PRO A 668 18.26 -21.09 -17.06
C PRO A 668 17.56 -19.78 -17.48
N GLN A 669 16.23 -19.78 -17.55
CA GLN A 669 15.39 -18.61 -17.81
C GLN A 669 15.32 -17.67 -16.59
N VAL A 670 15.43 -18.21 -15.37
CA VAL A 670 15.46 -17.41 -14.14
C VAL A 670 16.85 -16.81 -13.98
N ALA A 671 16.92 -15.49 -14.11
CA ALA A 671 18.13 -14.71 -13.89
C ALA A 671 18.19 -14.22 -12.44
N ASP A 672 17.06 -13.79 -11.90
CA ASP A 672 16.98 -13.04 -10.65
C ASP A 672 16.05 -13.72 -9.64
N TYR A 673 16.47 -13.79 -8.38
CA TYR A 673 15.68 -14.36 -7.29
C TYR A 673 15.54 -13.33 -6.15
N VAL A 674 14.32 -13.22 -5.60
CA VAL A 674 13.98 -12.36 -4.47
C VAL A 674 13.40 -13.24 -3.36
N PRO A 675 14.24 -13.85 -2.52
CA PRO A 675 13.77 -14.74 -1.46
C PRO A 675 13.29 -13.99 -0.23
N LEU A 676 12.24 -14.51 0.43
CA LEU A 676 11.82 -14.03 1.74
C LEU A 676 13.01 -14.11 2.73
N LEU A 677 13.18 -13.07 3.55
CA LEU A 677 14.35 -12.93 4.43
C LEU A 677 14.59 -14.14 5.35
N PRO A 678 13.57 -14.77 5.99
CA PRO A 678 13.76 -15.96 6.81
C PRO A 678 14.33 -17.14 6.00
N LEU A 679 13.87 -17.32 4.75
CA LEU A 679 14.32 -18.38 3.85
C LEU A 679 15.76 -18.13 3.37
N ALA A 680 16.09 -16.89 3.00
CA ALA A 680 17.45 -16.49 2.65
C ALA A 680 18.46 -16.70 3.79
N CYS A 681 18.01 -16.54 5.05
CA CYS A 681 18.81 -16.74 6.25
C CYS A 681 18.93 -18.20 6.70
N ALA A 682 18.04 -19.10 6.26
CA ALA A 682 17.98 -20.48 6.74
C ALA A 682 19.23 -21.31 6.39
N ASP A 683 19.79 -21.12 5.19
CA ASP A 683 21.12 -21.66 4.81
C ASP A 683 21.90 -20.61 4.00
N LEU A 684 22.75 -19.86 4.69
CA LEU A 684 23.61 -18.82 4.10
C LEU A 684 24.61 -19.36 3.06
N GLU A 685 24.91 -20.65 3.03
CA GLU A 685 25.82 -21.24 2.03
C GLU A 685 25.06 -21.70 0.78
N VAL A 686 23.81 -22.15 0.88
CA VAL A 686 22.92 -22.32 -0.29
C VAL A 686 22.59 -20.96 -0.89
N THR A 687 22.16 -19.98 -0.10
CA THR A 687 21.89 -18.60 -0.56
C THR A 687 23.10 -17.97 -1.24
N ARG A 688 24.31 -18.16 -0.70
CA ARG A 688 25.56 -17.68 -1.33
C ARG A 688 25.89 -18.39 -2.65
N ARG A 689 25.59 -19.69 -2.78
CA ARG A 689 25.75 -20.43 -4.03
C ARG A 689 24.78 -19.91 -5.09
N LEU A 690 23.49 -19.84 -4.76
CA LEU A 690 22.45 -19.28 -5.63
C LEU A 690 22.82 -17.86 -6.11
N ALA A 691 23.28 -17.00 -5.20
CA ALA A 691 23.71 -15.64 -5.51
C ALA A 691 24.94 -15.57 -6.43
N ASN A 692 25.84 -16.55 -6.39
CA ASN A 692 26.98 -16.61 -7.29
C ASN A 692 26.59 -17.19 -8.66
N ASP A 693 25.72 -18.20 -8.68
CA ASP A 693 25.24 -18.85 -9.91
C ASP A 693 24.29 -17.94 -10.71
N ALA A 694 23.51 -17.10 -10.04
CA ALA A 694 22.71 -16.03 -10.66
C ALA A 694 23.64 -14.97 -11.30
N ARG A 695 24.64 -14.46 -10.55
CA ARG A 695 25.65 -13.51 -11.05
C ARG A 695 26.43 -14.06 -12.24
N ALA A 696 26.75 -15.35 -12.26
CA ALA A 696 27.40 -16.01 -13.38
C ALA A 696 26.55 -16.04 -14.68
N ARG A 697 25.22 -15.93 -14.57
CA ARG A 697 24.28 -15.78 -15.70
C ARG A 697 23.96 -14.32 -16.04
N GLY A 698 24.50 -13.35 -15.29
CA GLY A 698 24.16 -11.94 -15.42
C GLY A 698 22.79 -11.60 -14.83
N GLY A 699 22.49 -12.17 -13.66
CA GLY A 699 21.37 -11.79 -12.79
C GLY A 699 21.79 -11.76 -11.32
N HIS A 700 20.82 -11.75 -10.42
CA HIS A 700 21.00 -11.35 -9.04
C HIS A 700 20.27 -12.26 -8.04
N VAL A 701 20.72 -12.22 -6.78
CA VAL A 701 19.87 -12.49 -5.62
C VAL A 701 19.84 -11.17 -4.86
N SER A 702 18.63 -10.68 -4.59
CA SER A 702 18.41 -9.43 -3.84
C SER A 702 18.70 -9.62 -2.34
#